data_AF-A0A2N6AIB9-F1
#
_entry.id   AF-A0A2N6AIB9-F1
#
_cell.length_a   1.000
_cell.length_b   1.000
_cell.length_c   1.000
_cell.angle_alpha   90.00
_cell.angle_beta   90.00
_cell.angle_gamma   90.00
#
_symmetry.space_group_name_H-M   'P 1'
#
loop_
_entity.id
_entity.type
_entity.pdbx_description
1 polymer ?
#
loop_
_entity_poly.entity_id
_entity_poly.type
_entity_poly.pdbx_seq_one_letter_code
_entity_poly.pdbx_strand_id
1 'polypeptide(L)'
;VLYLFLRNIRSTFIIGISIPVSIIATFSLIFFSGITLNLMTLGGLALGMGMLVDNSIVVLENIYRFRQAGYSRIEAAKEGAGEVGMAVIASTLTTVAVFLPIVFVEGITSIIFRELALTITFALLSSLVISLTVVPMMSSKILRVTCSEKRKVKSRTKIFKMFDNTFSALEGKYKILLEKAIGHKLLTISVALVIFISSIFAVAQVGAEFLPSTDEGRISINIELPTGAKLEKTRNYVDEIEKLINDIPEIETVFASIGGGNSFISSGSQSNAASLDLALVSLADRERSSKYVADDIRERLSDIPGADIQVQAVSNQTGGPGMGSTPISIRIQGDELDVLKDISQDFIDILNSVQGTREVSSSFDEGLPEIQVKIKRNIAAQYGISSYQIAQTVRDNLSGVSSTKYKVGGNEIDVMIQAVDYLRDDINNFRYLQIKSPMGVSVPLEQIADIYETKGPVSISRIGQVRTLTVTSDIIGRDLASIVSDIEAKTDNYYLEDGYSFEIGGENEDLVESFKSLFLALILAVFLVYMILASQFESLLYPFIIMFTVPLAFSGGAFGLFFTGRTLSVPSVIGILMLAGIVVNNAIVLIDYVNILRRKGHDVVEAILMAGPTRLRPILMTSLTTILALMPIALGTGEGAEIQSPLATVVIGGLLLSTLLTLVLIPVMYLVMDGLSARTKKWIKRNKHKEEPCGE
;
A
#
# COMPACT_ATOMS: atom_id res chain seq x y z
N VAL A 1 -7.98 -20.19 -19.00
CA VAL A 1 -7.67 -21.47 -18.30
C VAL A 1 -8.80 -22.49 -18.40
N LEU A 2 -10.00 -22.17 -17.91
CA LEU A 2 -11.14 -23.09 -17.78
C LEU A 2 -11.48 -23.90 -19.05
N TYR A 3 -11.55 -23.25 -20.22
CA TYR A 3 -11.87 -23.94 -21.48
C TYR A 3 -10.82 -24.99 -21.87
N LEU A 4 -9.56 -24.70 -21.57
CA LEU A 4 -8.42 -25.53 -21.93
C LEU A 4 -8.37 -26.80 -21.06
N PHE A 5 -8.70 -26.68 -19.78
CA PHE A 5 -8.76 -27.79 -18.83
C PHE A 5 -10.04 -28.62 -18.95
N LEU A 6 -11.22 -28.00 -19.02
CA LEU A 6 -12.52 -28.70 -18.98
C LEU A 6 -12.91 -29.31 -20.33
N ARG A 7 -12.39 -28.76 -21.45
CA ARG A 7 -12.59 -29.26 -22.83
C ARG A 7 -14.07 -29.44 -23.23
N ASN A 8 -14.98 -28.82 -22.47
CA ASN A 8 -16.41 -28.84 -22.65
C ASN A 8 -16.92 -27.42 -22.51
N ILE A 9 -17.39 -26.86 -23.62
CA ILE A 9 -17.86 -25.47 -23.66
C ILE A 9 -19.03 -25.22 -22.71
N ARG A 10 -19.82 -26.26 -22.39
CA ARG A 10 -20.93 -26.16 -21.45
C ARG A 10 -20.44 -26.03 -20.02
N SER A 11 -19.45 -26.83 -19.64
CA SER A 11 -18.82 -26.74 -18.32
C SER A 11 -18.17 -25.37 -18.12
N THR A 12 -17.46 -24.89 -19.15
CA THR A 12 -16.88 -23.53 -19.14
C THR A 12 -17.94 -22.45 -19.07
N PHE A 13 -19.06 -22.59 -19.77
CA PHE A 13 -20.16 -21.63 -19.74
C PHE A 13 -20.86 -21.56 -18.38
N ILE A 14 -21.00 -22.70 -17.68
CA ILE A 14 -21.57 -22.75 -16.33
C ILE A 14 -20.71 -21.95 -15.35
N ILE A 15 -19.39 -22.16 -15.35
CA ILE A 15 -18.47 -21.36 -14.50
C ILE A 15 -18.39 -19.91 -14.99
N GLY A 16 -18.43 -19.69 -16.30
CA GLY A 16 -18.42 -18.34 -16.88
C GLY A 16 -19.61 -17.49 -16.41
N ILE A 17 -20.79 -18.08 -16.24
CA ILE A 17 -21.98 -17.39 -15.70
C ILE A 17 -21.88 -17.16 -14.19
N SER A 18 -21.18 -18.03 -13.43
CA SER A 18 -21.07 -17.81 -11.98
C SER A 18 -20.24 -16.57 -11.65
N ILE A 19 -19.33 -16.13 -12.52
CA ILE A 19 -18.53 -14.91 -12.32
C ILE A 19 -19.41 -13.64 -12.28
N PRO A 20 -20.19 -13.27 -13.34
CA PRO A 20 -21.05 -12.09 -13.28
C PRO A 20 -22.07 -12.14 -12.15
N VAL A 21 -22.68 -13.31 -11.90
CA VAL A 21 -23.69 -13.44 -10.83
C VAL A 21 -23.05 -13.18 -9.46
N SER A 22 -21.81 -13.65 -9.24
CA SER A 22 -21.09 -13.41 -7.98
C SER A 22 -20.68 -11.95 -7.83
N ILE A 23 -20.23 -11.32 -8.90
CA ILE A 23 -19.86 -9.90 -8.90
C ILE A 23 -21.09 -9.02 -8.61
N ILE A 24 -22.25 -9.29 -9.23
CA ILE A 24 -23.50 -8.54 -8.97
C ILE A 24 -23.95 -8.69 -7.52
N ALA A 25 -23.89 -9.91 -6.96
CA ALA A 25 -24.20 -10.15 -5.56
C ALA A 25 -23.23 -9.40 -4.63
N THR A 26 -21.95 -9.35 -5.00
CA THR A 26 -20.92 -8.61 -4.27
C THR A 26 -21.20 -7.11 -4.27
N PHE A 27 -21.53 -6.51 -5.41
CA PHE A 27 -21.91 -5.11 -5.50
C PHE A 27 -23.13 -4.77 -4.64
N SER A 28 -24.09 -5.70 -4.54
CA SER A 28 -25.25 -5.52 -3.67
C SER A 28 -24.82 -5.43 -2.19
N LEU A 29 -23.90 -6.28 -1.75
CA LEU A 29 -23.37 -6.25 -0.38
C LEU A 29 -22.52 -5.00 -0.10
N ILE A 30 -21.71 -4.56 -1.06
CA ILE A 30 -20.94 -3.31 -1.01
C ILE A 30 -21.89 -2.12 -0.81
N PHE A 31 -22.96 -2.05 -1.62
CA PHE A 31 -23.96 -0.98 -1.55
C PHE A 31 -24.64 -0.91 -0.17
N PHE A 32 -25.08 -2.05 0.38
CA PHE A 32 -25.72 -2.08 1.71
C PHE A 32 -24.74 -1.79 2.85
N SER A 33 -23.43 -1.97 2.63
CA SER A 33 -22.39 -1.67 3.63
C SER A 33 -21.91 -0.22 3.60
N GLY A 34 -22.41 0.60 2.68
CA GLY A 34 -22.02 2.00 2.53
C GLY A 34 -20.60 2.21 2.00
N ILE A 35 -20.00 1.19 1.39
CA ILE A 35 -18.64 1.25 0.83
C ILE A 35 -18.72 1.84 -0.59
N THR A 36 -17.80 2.75 -0.92
CA THR A 36 -17.74 3.40 -2.23
C THR A 36 -16.96 2.56 -3.25
N LEU A 37 -17.12 2.85 -4.55
CA LEU A 37 -16.26 2.29 -5.59
C LEU A 37 -15.02 3.16 -5.74
N ASN A 38 -13.87 2.56 -5.48
CA ASN A 38 -12.55 3.19 -5.56
C ASN A 38 -11.49 2.15 -5.95
N LEU A 39 -10.23 2.57 -6.07
CA LEU A 39 -9.12 1.69 -6.45
C LEU A 39 -8.99 0.47 -5.52
N MET A 40 -9.21 0.63 -4.20
CA MET A 40 -9.07 -0.45 -3.23
C MET A 40 -10.18 -1.49 -3.38
N THR A 41 -11.44 -1.08 -3.47
CA THR A 41 -12.58 -1.99 -3.69
C THR A 41 -12.51 -2.69 -5.04
N LEU A 42 -12.15 -1.97 -6.12
CA LEU A 42 -11.96 -2.56 -7.45
C LEU A 42 -10.78 -3.55 -7.46
N GLY A 43 -9.69 -3.22 -6.78
CA GLY A 43 -8.57 -4.12 -6.54
C GLY A 43 -9.01 -5.39 -5.81
N GLY A 44 -9.87 -5.26 -4.81
CA GLY A 44 -10.45 -6.37 -4.06
C GLY A 44 -11.31 -7.29 -4.94
N LEU A 45 -12.10 -6.72 -5.84
CA LEU A 45 -12.86 -7.49 -6.83
C LEU A 45 -11.96 -8.17 -7.85
N ALA A 46 -10.91 -7.49 -8.32
CA ALA A 46 -9.96 -8.05 -9.28
C ALA A 46 -9.17 -9.22 -8.67
N LEU A 47 -8.70 -9.06 -7.43
CA LEU A 47 -8.10 -10.13 -6.63
C LEU A 47 -9.09 -11.26 -6.38
N GLY A 48 -10.31 -10.90 -6.02
CA GLY A 48 -11.42 -11.82 -5.81
C GLY A 48 -11.76 -12.63 -7.05
N MET A 49 -11.68 -12.08 -8.27
CA MET A 49 -12.06 -12.77 -9.52
C MET A 49 -11.35 -14.11 -9.71
N GLY A 50 -10.06 -14.19 -9.39
CA GLY A 50 -9.30 -15.43 -9.47
C GLY A 50 -9.81 -16.49 -8.49
N MET A 51 -10.26 -16.07 -7.31
CA MET A 51 -10.74 -16.95 -6.22
C MET A 51 -12.24 -17.24 -6.32
N LEU A 52 -13.02 -16.34 -6.94
CA LEU A 52 -14.47 -16.43 -7.14
C LEU A 52 -14.85 -17.69 -7.93
N VAL A 53 -14.00 -18.13 -8.84
CA VAL A 53 -14.25 -19.33 -9.65
C VAL A 53 -13.88 -20.63 -8.94
N ASP A 54 -13.02 -20.60 -7.93
CA ASP A 54 -12.45 -21.82 -7.33
C ASP A 54 -13.53 -22.75 -6.77
N ASN A 55 -14.44 -22.19 -5.97
CA ASN A 55 -15.57 -22.93 -5.42
C ASN A 55 -16.44 -23.55 -6.53
N SER A 56 -16.71 -22.78 -7.59
CA SER A 56 -17.48 -23.25 -8.75
C SER A 56 -16.76 -24.37 -9.51
N ILE A 57 -15.42 -24.30 -9.63
CA ILE A 57 -14.59 -25.30 -10.30
C ILE A 57 -14.63 -26.62 -9.51
N VAL A 58 -14.42 -26.58 -8.19
CA VAL A 58 -14.40 -27.78 -7.34
C VAL A 58 -15.75 -28.50 -7.37
N VAL A 59 -16.85 -27.76 -7.24
CA VAL A 59 -18.20 -28.33 -7.32
C VAL A 59 -18.47 -28.92 -8.71
N LEU A 60 -18.18 -28.17 -9.78
CA LEU A 60 -18.46 -28.64 -11.14
C LEU A 60 -17.64 -29.88 -11.52
N GLU A 61 -16.37 -29.94 -11.13
CA GLU A 61 -15.50 -31.08 -11.41
C GLU A 61 -16.02 -32.33 -10.70
N ASN A 62 -16.51 -32.21 -9.46
CA ASN A 62 -17.07 -33.35 -8.76
C ASN A 62 -18.38 -33.84 -9.39
N ILE A 63 -19.27 -32.91 -9.78
CA ILE A 63 -20.49 -33.23 -10.55
C ILE A 63 -20.12 -33.92 -11.86
N TYR A 64 -19.09 -33.45 -12.55
CA TYR A 64 -18.60 -34.03 -13.79
C TYR A 64 -18.07 -35.46 -13.59
N ARG A 65 -17.37 -35.72 -12.49
CA ARG A 65 -16.89 -37.07 -12.10
C ARG A 65 -18.05 -38.05 -11.88
N PHE A 66 -19.08 -37.67 -11.11
CA PHE A 66 -20.27 -38.52 -10.93
C PHE A 66 -21.00 -38.75 -12.25
N ARG A 67 -21.03 -37.73 -13.10
CA ARG A 67 -21.65 -37.86 -14.41
C ARG A 67 -20.88 -38.83 -15.31
N GLN A 68 -19.55 -38.87 -15.23
CA GLN A 68 -18.73 -39.89 -15.90
C GLN A 68 -18.93 -41.30 -15.32
N ALA A 69 -19.17 -41.39 -14.01
CA ALA A 69 -19.47 -42.66 -13.33
C ALA A 69 -20.87 -43.23 -13.66
N GLY A 70 -21.67 -42.54 -14.49
CA GLY A 70 -22.94 -43.06 -15.02
C GLY A 70 -24.21 -42.51 -14.37
N TYR A 71 -24.10 -41.67 -13.34
CA TYR A 71 -25.25 -41.11 -12.60
C TYR A 71 -26.11 -40.20 -13.48
N SER A 72 -27.41 -40.09 -13.20
CA SER A 72 -28.32 -39.14 -13.90
C SER A 72 -27.88 -37.68 -13.67
N ARG A 73 -28.36 -36.72 -14.48
CA ARG A 73 -27.90 -35.31 -14.35
C ARG A 73 -28.26 -34.68 -13.02
N ILE A 74 -29.43 -35.04 -12.48
CA ILE A 74 -29.93 -34.52 -11.21
C ILE A 74 -29.19 -35.19 -10.05
N GLU A 75 -29.02 -36.51 -10.09
CA GLU A 75 -28.28 -37.24 -9.06
C GLU A 75 -26.81 -36.81 -9.04
N ALA A 76 -26.16 -36.70 -10.20
CA ALA A 76 -24.78 -36.24 -10.28
C ALA A 76 -24.59 -34.82 -9.72
N ALA A 77 -25.58 -33.93 -9.93
CA ALA A 77 -25.55 -32.58 -9.36
C ALA A 77 -25.72 -32.60 -7.84
N LYS A 78 -26.64 -33.43 -7.32
CA LYS A 78 -26.92 -33.55 -5.88
C LYS A 78 -25.77 -34.21 -5.13
N GLU A 79 -25.34 -35.40 -5.57
CA GLU A 79 -24.25 -36.14 -4.93
C GLU A 79 -22.91 -35.44 -5.13
N GLY A 80 -22.68 -34.88 -6.33
CA GLY A 80 -21.46 -34.14 -6.64
C GLY A 80 -21.29 -32.91 -5.78
N ALA A 81 -22.33 -32.09 -5.60
CA ALA A 81 -22.28 -30.93 -4.72
C ALA A 81 -22.26 -31.32 -3.23
N GLY A 82 -23.00 -32.37 -2.84
CA GLY A 82 -23.06 -32.86 -1.47
C GLY A 82 -21.71 -33.38 -0.94
N GLU A 83 -20.95 -34.12 -1.76
CA GLU A 83 -19.66 -34.68 -1.33
C GLU A 83 -18.61 -33.61 -1.05
N VAL A 84 -18.58 -32.51 -1.81
CA VAL A 84 -17.56 -31.45 -1.65
C VAL A 84 -18.07 -30.22 -0.89
N GLY A 85 -19.37 -30.12 -0.61
CA GLY A 85 -19.98 -28.93 -0.02
C GLY A 85 -19.33 -28.49 1.28
N MET A 86 -19.09 -29.42 2.21
CA MET A 86 -18.41 -29.13 3.48
C MET A 86 -16.97 -28.62 3.28
N ALA A 87 -16.23 -29.22 2.35
CA ALA A 87 -14.87 -28.81 2.05
C ALA A 87 -14.82 -27.39 1.45
N VAL A 88 -15.76 -27.06 0.56
CA VAL A 88 -15.86 -25.74 -0.09
C VAL A 88 -16.29 -24.65 0.91
N ILE A 89 -17.25 -24.93 1.81
CA ILE A 89 -17.66 -24.01 2.87
C ILE A 89 -16.50 -23.71 3.82
N ALA A 90 -15.85 -24.77 4.32
CA ALA A 90 -14.76 -24.61 5.28
C ALA A 90 -13.56 -23.89 4.66
N SER A 91 -13.21 -24.22 3.41
CA SER A 91 -12.18 -23.52 2.65
C SER A 91 -12.48 -22.02 2.47
N THR A 92 -13.72 -21.69 2.13
CA THR A 92 -14.12 -20.28 1.97
C THR A 92 -14.08 -19.55 3.30
N LEU A 93 -14.61 -20.14 4.37
CA LEU A 93 -14.57 -19.54 5.71
C LEU A 93 -13.14 -19.35 6.21
N THR A 94 -12.25 -20.30 5.92
CA THR A 94 -10.82 -20.20 6.25
C THR A 94 -10.20 -18.98 5.56
N THR A 95 -10.47 -18.81 4.28
CA THR A 95 -10.00 -17.66 3.51
C THR A 95 -10.58 -16.34 4.04
N VAL A 96 -11.88 -16.30 4.36
CA VAL A 96 -12.54 -15.12 4.94
C VAL A 96 -11.95 -14.77 6.31
N ALA A 97 -11.65 -15.77 7.14
CA ALA A 97 -11.10 -15.58 8.48
C ALA A 97 -9.70 -14.94 8.48
N VAL A 98 -8.95 -15.04 7.38
CA VAL A 98 -7.66 -14.35 7.22
C VAL A 98 -7.83 -12.84 7.09
N PHE A 99 -8.97 -12.37 6.54
CA PHE A 99 -9.26 -10.95 6.38
C PHE A 99 -9.93 -10.33 7.62
N LEU A 100 -10.49 -11.16 8.51
CA LEU A 100 -11.16 -10.68 9.72
C LEU A 100 -10.23 -9.82 10.62
N PRO A 101 -8.96 -10.21 10.88
CA PRO A 101 -8.03 -9.40 11.65
C PRO A 101 -7.76 -8.00 11.07
N ILE A 102 -7.83 -7.84 9.74
CA ILE A 102 -7.54 -6.55 9.07
C ILE A 102 -8.54 -5.47 9.50
N VAL A 103 -9.78 -5.86 9.83
CA VAL A 103 -10.82 -4.93 10.32
C VAL A 103 -10.43 -4.31 11.67
N PHE A 104 -9.53 -4.95 12.42
CA PHE A 104 -9.05 -4.48 13.73
C PHE A 104 -7.66 -3.81 13.67
N VAL A 105 -7.08 -3.68 12.47
CA VAL A 105 -5.86 -2.88 12.30
C VAL A 105 -6.20 -1.41 12.51
N GLU A 106 -5.30 -0.67 13.16
CA GLU A 106 -5.44 0.77 13.41
C GLU A 106 -4.64 1.60 12.38
N GLY A 107 -4.75 2.93 12.44
CA GLY A 107 -4.00 3.85 11.58
C GLY A 107 -4.48 3.93 10.12
N ILE A 108 -3.65 4.56 9.28
CA ILE A 108 -3.92 4.84 7.86
C ILE A 108 -4.13 3.54 7.06
N THR A 109 -3.38 2.48 7.40
CA THR A 109 -3.51 1.15 6.80
C THR A 109 -4.93 0.60 6.93
N SER A 110 -5.60 0.81 8.06
CA SER A 110 -6.98 0.37 8.25
C SER A 110 -7.94 1.04 7.28
N ILE A 111 -7.79 2.35 7.08
CA ILE A 111 -8.66 3.15 6.22
C ILE A 111 -8.57 2.67 4.77
N ILE A 112 -7.35 2.42 4.30
CA ILE A 112 -7.09 2.03 2.91
C ILE A 112 -7.48 0.56 2.66
N PHE A 113 -7.12 -0.36 3.55
CA PHE A 113 -7.21 -1.79 3.27
C PHE A 113 -8.44 -2.49 3.87
N ARG A 114 -9.19 -1.85 4.77
CA ARG A 114 -10.46 -2.41 5.27
C ARG A 114 -11.48 -2.59 4.14
N GLU A 115 -11.58 -1.63 3.23
CA GLU A 115 -12.51 -1.74 2.10
C GLU A 115 -12.09 -2.83 1.10
N LEU A 116 -10.79 -3.01 0.89
CA LEU A 116 -10.23 -4.14 0.13
C LEU A 116 -10.63 -5.48 0.77
N ALA A 117 -10.39 -5.64 2.06
CA ALA A 117 -10.66 -6.87 2.82
C ALA A 117 -12.14 -7.23 2.85
N LEU A 118 -13.03 -6.25 3.07
CA LEU A 118 -14.47 -6.44 3.06
C LEU A 118 -14.97 -6.82 1.66
N THR A 119 -14.44 -6.18 0.62
CA THR A 119 -14.83 -6.48 -0.76
C THR A 119 -14.46 -7.91 -1.15
N ILE A 120 -13.24 -8.37 -0.81
CA ILE A 120 -12.84 -9.77 -1.04
C ILE A 120 -13.73 -10.72 -0.23
N THR A 121 -14.03 -10.39 1.02
CA THR A 121 -14.90 -11.20 1.88
C THR A 121 -16.30 -11.37 1.27
N PHE A 122 -16.92 -10.28 0.81
CA PHE A 122 -18.21 -10.31 0.14
C PHE A 122 -18.17 -11.08 -1.18
N ALA A 123 -17.08 -10.95 -1.94
CA ALA A 123 -16.87 -11.73 -3.15
C ALA A 123 -16.84 -13.23 -2.85
N LEU A 124 -16.05 -13.66 -1.88
CA LEU A 124 -15.91 -15.07 -1.52
C LEU A 124 -17.22 -15.67 -0.97
N LEU A 125 -17.92 -14.94 -0.10
CA LEU A 125 -19.23 -15.36 0.41
C LEU A 125 -20.26 -15.48 -0.72
N SER A 126 -20.28 -14.51 -1.65
CA SER A 126 -21.16 -14.55 -2.82
C SER A 126 -20.84 -15.76 -3.71
N SER A 127 -19.56 -16.01 -3.99
CA SER A 127 -19.12 -17.18 -4.76
C SER A 127 -19.50 -18.50 -4.08
N LEU A 128 -19.36 -18.60 -2.75
CA LEU A 128 -19.77 -19.79 -2.01
C LEU A 128 -21.25 -20.09 -2.23
N VAL A 129 -22.12 -19.09 -2.01
CA VAL A 129 -23.58 -19.24 -2.21
C VAL A 129 -23.88 -19.69 -3.64
N ILE A 130 -23.25 -19.07 -4.64
CA ILE A 130 -23.51 -19.35 -6.06
C ILE A 130 -22.96 -20.72 -6.47
N SER A 131 -21.81 -21.13 -5.94
CA SER A 131 -21.19 -22.42 -6.22
C SER A 131 -22.02 -23.60 -5.69
N LEU A 132 -22.78 -23.42 -4.61
CA LEU A 132 -23.63 -24.46 -4.02
C LEU A 132 -25.08 -24.42 -4.52
N THR A 133 -25.51 -23.34 -5.18
CA THR A 133 -26.89 -23.16 -5.64
C THR A 133 -27.00 -23.14 -7.17
N VAL A 134 -26.40 -22.11 -7.80
CA VAL A 134 -26.51 -21.86 -9.25
C VAL A 134 -25.74 -22.91 -10.05
N VAL A 135 -24.52 -23.26 -9.63
CA VAL A 135 -23.67 -24.21 -10.37
C VAL A 135 -24.30 -25.61 -10.44
N PRO A 136 -24.81 -26.22 -9.34
CA PRO A 136 -25.52 -27.50 -9.41
C PRO A 136 -26.82 -27.42 -10.21
N MET A 137 -27.58 -26.34 -10.05
CA MET A 137 -28.82 -26.11 -10.79
C MET A 137 -28.57 -26.08 -12.31
N MET A 138 -27.60 -25.29 -12.76
CA MET A 138 -27.24 -25.20 -14.18
C MET A 138 -26.64 -26.51 -14.71
N SER A 139 -25.83 -27.19 -13.90
CA SER A 139 -25.25 -28.49 -14.25
C SER A 139 -26.32 -29.54 -14.50
N SER A 140 -27.37 -29.59 -13.68
CA SER A 140 -28.47 -30.54 -13.85
C SER A 140 -29.21 -30.39 -15.19
N LYS A 141 -29.30 -29.16 -15.72
CA LYS A 141 -30.00 -28.86 -16.98
C LYS A 141 -29.10 -28.96 -18.21
N ILE A 142 -27.91 -28.37 -18.15
CA ILE A 142 -27.08 -28.06 -19.32
C ILE A 142 -25.99 -29.13 -19.54
N LEU A 143 -25.46 -29.70 -18.45
CA LEU A 143 -24.31 -30.60 -18.52
C LEU A 143 -24.68 -31.90 -19.25
N ARG A 144 -24.03 -32.13 -20.39
CA ARG A 144 -24.07 -33.41 -21.09
C ARG A 144 -22.68 -33.99 -21.12
N VAL A 145 -22.55 -35.17 -20.53
CA VAL A 145 -21.38 -36.04 -20.64
C VAL A 145 -21.87 -37.31 -21.32
N THR A 146 -21.21 -37.68 -22.40
CA THR A 146 -21.48 -38.92 -23.13
C THR A 146 -20.84 -40.06 -22.36
N CYS A 147 -21.64 -40.90 -21.71
CA CYS A 147 -21.16 -42.15 -21.10
C CYS A 147 -20.93 -43.15 -22.23
N SER A 148 -19.70 -43.30 -22.70
CA SER A 148 -19.33 -44.45 -23.54
C SER A 148 -17.82 -44.67 -23.53
N GLU A 149 -17.44 -45.88 -23.13
CA GLU A 149 -16.10 -46.46 -23.20
C GLU A 149 -15.38 -46.09 -24.49
N LYS A 150 -14.08 -45.78 -24.37
CA LYS A 150 -13.05 -45.96 -25.41
C LYS A 150 -13.34 -45.42 -26.82
N ARG A 151 -14.30 -44.51 -27.03
CA ARG A 151 -14.32 -43.71 -28.25
C ARG A 151 -13.37 -42.55 -28.02
N LYS A 152 -12.15 -42.70 -28.58
CA LYS A 152 -11.29 -41.57 -29.00
C LYS A 152 -12.22 -40.51 -29.56
N VAL A 153 -12.59 -39.52 -28.74
CA VAL A 153 -13.22 -38.31 -29.25
C VAL A 153 -12.22 -37.85 -30.29
N LYS A 154 -12.65 -37.79 -31.56
CA LYS A 154 -11.91 -37.08 -32.61
C LYS A 154 -11.80 -35.65 -32.11
N SER A 155 -10.80 -35.39 -31.26
CA SER A 155 -10.49 -34.09 -30.69
C SER A 155 -10.21 -33.21 -31.90
N ARG A 156 -11.15 -32.31 -32.18
CA ARG A 156 -11.26 -31.55 -33.42
C ARG A 156 -10.13 -30.53 -33.60
N THR A 157 -9.20 -30.40 -32.65
CA THR A 157 -8.13 -29.41 -32.67
C THR A 157 -6.82 -30.00 -32.13
N LYS A 158 -5.74 -29.87 -32.90
CA LYS A 158 -4.38 -30.37 -32.61
C LYS A 158 -3.86 -29.91 -31.24
N ILE A 159 -4.24 -28.69 -30.85
CA ILE A 159 -3.90 -28.03 -29.57
C ILE A 159 -4.38 -28.83 -28.36
N PHE A 160 -5.63 -29.32 -28.36
CA PHE A 160 -6.15 -30.06 -27.22
C PHE A 160 -5.47 -31.41 -27.04
N LYS A 161 -5.15 -32.13 -28.13
CA LYS A 161 -4.41 -33.40 -28.04
C LYS A 161 -2.99 -33.18 -27.53
N MET A 162 -2.34 -32.12 -28.00
CA MET A 162 -1.01 -31.74 -27.52
C MET A 162 -1.06 -31.46 -26.03
N PHE A 163 -1.99 -30.62 -25.57
CA PHE A 163 -2.15 -30.29 -24.15
C PHE A 163 -2.35 -31.54 -23.28
N ASP A 164 -3.22 -32.46 -23.67
CA ASP A 164 -3.52 -33.68 -22.93
C ASP A 164 -2.33 -34.63 -22.83
N ASN A 165 -1.55 -34.73 -23.91
CA ASN A 165 -0.31 -35.51 -23.91
C ASN A 165 0.72 -34.87 -22.97
N THR A 166 0.91 -33.54 -23.00
CA THR A 166 1.77 -32.83 -22.04
C THR A 166 1.27 -32.97 -20.61
N PHE A 167 -0.03 -32.86 -20.38
CA PHE A 167 -0.61 -32.96 -19.04
C PHE A 167 -0.51 -34.38 -18.49
N SER A 168 -0.80 -35.40 -19.30
CA SER A 168 -0.64 -36.81 -18.91
C SER A 168 0.83 -37.15 -18.64
N ALA A 169 1.76 -36.56 -19.40
CA ALA A 169 3.19 -36.66 -19.13
C ALA A 169 3.58 -35.95 -17.82
N LEU A 170 2.99 -34.79 -17.53
CA LEU A 170 3.16 -34.07 -16.26
C LEU A 170 2.65 -34.90 -15.09
N GLU A 171 1.47 -35.51 -15.21
CA GLU A 171 0.86 -36.38 -14.20
C GLU A 171 1.71 -37.62 -13.93
N GLY A 172 2.24 -38.25 -14.99
CA GLY A 172 3.17 -39.38 -14.87
C GLY A 172 4.49 -38.98 -14.18
N LYS A 173 5.08 -37.84 -14.56
CA LYS A 173 6.30 -37.31 -13.91
C LYS A 173 6.05 -36.94 -12.45
N TYR A 174 4.91 -36.33 -12.16
CA TYR A 174 4.50 -35.98 -10.80
C TYR A 174 4.32 -37.23 -9.94
N LYS A 175 3.69 -38.29 -10.46
CA LYS A 175 3.57 -39.56 -9.73
C LYS A 175 4.95 -40.14 -9.35
N ILE A 176 5.90 -40.15 -10.29
CA ILE A 176 7.27 -40.62 -10.04
C ILE A 176 7.98 -39.74 -8.99
N LEU A 177 7.80 -38.41 -9.08
CA LEU A 177 8.36 -37.47 -8.13
C LEU A 177 7.77 -37.66 -6.73
N LEU A 178 6.47 -37.90 -6.63
CA LEU A 178 5.76 -38.16 -5.38
C LEU A 178 6.21 -39.49 -4.75
N GLU A 179 6.35 -40.57 -5.54
CA GLU A 179 6.90 -41.85 -5.07
C GLU A 179 8.31 -41.68 -4.49
N LYS A 180 9.19 -40.93 -5.19
CA LYS A 180 10.54 -40.64 -4.69
C LYS A 180 10.55 -39.78 -3.44
N ALA A 181 9.68 -38.77 -3.36
CA ALA A 181 9.57 -37.87 -2.21
C ALA A 181 9.09 -38.61 -0.96
N ILE A 182 8.12 -39.50 -1.11
CA ILE A 182 7.64 -40.37 -0.02
C ILE A 182 8.76 -41.32 0.45
N GLY A 183 9.55 -41.87 -0.49
CA GLY A 183 10.70 -42.73 -0.18
C GLY A 183 11.84 -41.99 0.55
N HIS A 184 12.07 -40.71 0.25
CA HIS A 184 13.16 -39.89 0.80
C HIS A 184 12.66 -38.71 1.63
N LYS A 185 11.76 -38.98 2.59
CA LYS A 185 11.09 -37.95 3.43
C LYS A 185 11.99 -36.89 4.05
N LEU A 186 13.18 -37.28 4.56
CA LEU A 186 14.13 -36.34 5.18
C LEU A 186 14.73 -35.37 4.16
N LEU A 187 15.00 -35.84 2.95
CA LEU A 187 15.50 -35.02 1.86
C LEU A 187 14.46 -33.96 1.47
N THR A 188 13.20 -34.35 1.30
CA THR A 188 12.11 -33.42 0.92
C THR A 188 11.90 -32.33 1.96
N ILE A 189 11.89 -32.68 3.25
CA ILE A 189 11.77 -31.70 4.35
C ILE A 189 12.99 -30.78 4.38
N SER A 190 14.21 -31.33 4.19
CA SER A 190 15.44 -30.53 4.17
C SER A 190 15.47 -29.53 3.01
N VAL A 191 15.02 -29.94 1.81
CA VAL A 191 14.92 -29.05 0.65
C VAL A 191 13.92 -27.92 0.92
N ALA A 192 12.75 -28.23 1.50
CA ALA A 192 11.77 -27.23 1.89
C ALA A 192 12.33 -26.24 2.93
N LEU A 193 13.11 -26.72 3.90
CA LEU A 193 13.76 -25.88 4.90
C LEU A 193 14.84 -24.98 4.29
N VAL A 194 15.64 -25.49 3.35
CA VAL A 194 16.65 -24.69 2.64
C VAL A 194 15.99 -23.58 1.83
N ILE A 195 14.90 -23.90 1.11
CA ILE A 195 14.10 -22.89 0.39
C ILE A 195 13.61 -21.80 1.34
N PHE A 196 13.09 -22.20 2.51
CA PHE A 196 12.63 -21.26 3.52
C PHE A 196 13.75 -20.34 4.04
N ILE A 197 14.90 -20.90 4.41
CA ILE A 197 16.06 -20.12 4.89
C ILE A 197 16.56 -19.17 3.78
N SER A 198 16.65 -19.65 2.54
CA SER A 198 17.07 -18.81 1.41
C SER A 198 16.10 -17.67 1.13
N SER A 199 14.80 -17.84 1.41
CA SER A 199 13.82 -16.77 1.25
C SER A 199 13.96 -15.66 2.29
N ILE A 200 14.40 -15.97 3.51
CA ILE A 200 14.68 -14.96 4.55
C ILE A 200 15.82 -14.04 4.07
N PHE A 201 16.85 -14.62 3.48
CA PHE A 201 17.95 -13.86 2.90
C PHE A 201 17.49 -13.01 1.70
N ALA A 202 16.57 -13.52 0.88
CA ALA A 202 16.00 -12.76 -0.23
C ALA A 202 15.22 -11.53 0.26
N VAL A 203 14.39 -11.65 1.31
CA VAL A 203 13.66 -10.51 1.90
C VAL A 203 14.62 -9.42 2.40
N ALA A 204 15.71 -9.82 3.06
CA ALA A 204 16.69 -8.87 3.60
C ALA A 204 17.39 -8.01 2.52
N GLN A 205 17.40 -8.45 1.25
CA GLN A 205 18.03 -7.70 0.15
C GLN A 205 17.09 -6.72 -0.56
N VAL A 206 15.80 -6.80 -0.30
CA VAL A 206 14.77 -6.15 -1.13
C VAL A 206 14.36 -4.76 -0.60
N GLY A 207 14.66 -4.46 0.67
CA GLY A 207 14.31 -3.19 1.32
C GLY A 207 12.84 -3.12 1.77
N ALA A 208 12.50 -2.12 2.59
CA ALA A 208 11.14 -1.90 3.09
C ALA A 208 10.69 -0.44 2.91
N GLU A 209 9.40 -0.26 2.61
CA GLU A 209 8.72 1.04 2.47
C GLU A 209 7.28 0.92 2.99
N PHE A 210 6.59 2.04 3.26
CA PHE A 210 5.20 1.97 3.70
C PHE A 210 4.27 1.72 2.51
N LEU A 211 4.31 2.61 1.51
CA LEU A 211 3.56 2.49 0.26
C LEU A 211 4.48 2.71 -0.96
N PRO A 212 4.27 1.98 -2.06
CA PRO A 212 5.02 2.23 -3.28
C PRO A 212 4.66 3.59 -3.86
N SER A 213 5.67 4.32 -4.34
CA SER A 213 5.49 5.59 -5.03
C SER A 213 4.63 5.39 -6.29
N THR A 214 3.52 6.12 -6.41
CA THR A 214 2.67 6.07 -7.61
C THR A 214 3.05 7.14 -8.61
N ASP A 215 2.70 6.90 -9.88
CA ASP A 215 2.84 7.91 -10.92
C ASP A 215 1.48 8.60 -11.15
N GLU A 216 1.26 9.73 -10.51
CA GLU A 216 0.03 10.53 -10.69
C GLU A 216 0.08 11.42 -11.95
N GLY A 217 1.17 11.37 -12.74
CA GLY A 217 1.34 12.25 -13.89
C GLY A 217 1.47 13.73 -13.51
N ARG A 218 1.91 14.03 -12.28
CA ARG A 218 2.09 15.41 -11.80
C ARG A 218 3.46 15.61 -11.17
N ILE A 219 4.07 16.75 -11.44
CA ILE A 219 5.34 17.17 -10.86
C ILE A 219 5.12 18.56 -10.26
N SER A 220 5.59 18.76 -9.04
CA SER A 220 5.56 20.06 -8.37
C SER A 220 6.98 20.61 -8.25
N ILE A 221 7.18 21.87 -8.62
CA ILE A 221 8.44 22.59 -8.48
C ILE A 221 8.21 23.75 -7.52
N ASN A 222 8.93 23.75 -6.41
CA ASN A 222 8.90 24.83 -5.43
C ASN A 222 10.14 25.69 -5.62
N ILE A 223 9.94 27.00 -5.71
CA ILE A 223 11.00 27.97 -5.93
C ILE A 223 10.96 28.98 -4.79
N GLU A 224 12.08 29.09 -4.09
CA GLU A 224 12.26 30.03 -3.00
C GLU A 224 13.48 30.92 -3.26
N LEU A 225 13.26 32.23 -3.35
CA LEU A 225 14.32 33.22 -3.45
C LEU A 225 14.68 33.75 -2.06
N PRO A 226 15.90 34.30 -1.89
CA PRO A 226 16.26 34.99 -0.65
C PRO A 226 15.23 36.03 -0.22
N THR A 227 15.05 36.14 1.10
CA THR A 227 14.08 37.05 1.71
C THR A 227 14.27 38.50 1.24
N GLY A 228 13.15 39.18 0.97
CA GLY A 228 13.15 40.54 0.40
C GLY A 228 13.22 40.60 -1.13
N ALA A 229 13.24 39.47 -1.84
CA ALA A 229 13.07 39.47 -3.29
C ALA A 229 11.69 40.04 -3.70
N LYS A 230 11.71 40.94 -4.70
CA LYS A 230 10.48 41.49 -5.29
C LYS A 230 9.80 40.45 -6.17
N LEU A 231 8.47 40.50 -6.24
CA LEU A 231 7.66 39.61 -7.07
C LEU A 231 8.09 39.58 -8.54
N GLU A 232 8.53 40.72 -9.10
CA GLU A 232 9.05 40.79 -10.47
C GLU A 232 10.32 39.95 -10.67
N LYS A 233 11.21 39.91 -9.67
CA LYS A 233 12.40 39.05 -9.74
C LYS A 233 11.99 37.59 -9.72
N THR A 234 11.10 37.20 -8.82
CA THR A 234 10.55 35.85 -8.73
C THR A 234 9.92 35.43 -10.07
N ARG A 235 9.16 36.32 -10.71
CA ARG A 235 8.61 36.08 -12.05
C ARG A 235 9.69 35.82 -13.10
N ASN A 236 10.80 36.58 -13.10
CA ASN A 236 11.86 36.35 -14.07
C ASN A 236 12.50 34.96 -13.93
N TYR A 237 12.66 34.45 -12.70
CA TYR A 237 13.14 33.08 -12.46
C TYR A 237 12.12 32.05 -12.95
N VAL A 238 10.84 32.26 -12.69
CA VAL A 238 9.77 31.38 -13.20
C VAL A 238 9.77 31.36 -14.73
N ASP A 239 9.88 32.52 -15.39
CA ASP A 239 9.94 32.62 -16.86
C ASP A 239 11.20 31.94 -17.45
N GLU A 240 12.30 31.91 -16.69
CA GLU A 240 13.53 31.19 -17.07
C GLU A 240 13.35 29.68 -16.95
N ILE A 241 12.78 29.22 -15.83
CA ILE A 241 12.46 27.81 -15.56
C ILE A 241 11.46 27.28 -16.59
N GLU A 242 10.39 28.03 -16.89
CA GLU A 242 9.41 27.65 -17.91
C GLU A 242 10.06 27.41 -19.28
N LYS A 243 11.04 28.22 -19.68
CA LYS A 243 11.75 28.03 -20.95
C LYS A 243 12.62 26.78 -20.97
N LEU A 244 13.21 26.40 -19.83
CA LEU A 244 14.09 25.24 -19.68
C LEU A 244 13.33 23.90 -19.64
N ILE A 245 12.05 23.93 -19.31
CA ILE A 245 11.20 22.73 -19.23
C ILE A 245 10.25 22.58 -20.44
N ASN A 246 10.01 23.65 -21.20
CA ASN A 246 9.05 23.65 -22.32
C ASN A 246 9.47 22.75 -23.50
N ASP A 247 10.72 22.29 -23.55
CA ASP A 247 11.21 21.33 -24.55
C ASP A 247 10.91 19.87 -24.19
N ILE A 248 10.39 19.60 -23.00
CA ILE A 248 10.05 18.25 -22.52
C ILE A 248 8.71 17.81 -23.13
N PRO A 249 8.68 16.79 -23.99
CA PRO A 249 7.47 16.39 -24.72
C PRO A 249 6.38 15.77 -23.83
N GLU A 250 6.74 15.28 -22.64
CA GLU A 250 5.79 14.68 -21.71
C GLU A 250 4.93 15.71 -20.95
N ILE A 251 5.28 17.00 -20.96
CA ILE A 251 4.55 18.05 -20.25
C ILE A 251 3.35 18.50 -21.10
N GLU A 252 2.14 18.36 -20.57
CA GLU A 252 0.91 18.81 -21.21
C GLU A 252 0.53 20.23 -20.75
N THR A 253 0.62 20.51 -19.45
CA THR A 253 0.24 21.80 -18.87
C THR A 253 1.20 22.22 -17.78
N VAL A 254 1.56 23.50 -17.78
CA VAL A 254 2.32 24.16 -16.71
C VAL A 254 1.40 25.18 -16.05
N PHE A 255 1.24 25.09 -14.74
CA PHE A 255 0.54 26.09 -13.94
C PHE A 255 1.52 26.73 -12.96
N ALA A 256 1.83 28.01 -13.16
CA ALA A 256 2.69 28.76 -12.26
C ALA A 256 1.87 29.67 -11.32
N SER A 257 2.13 29.57 -10.03
CA SER A 257 1.65 30.47 -8.99
C SER A 257 2.82 31.28 -8.45
N ILE A 258 2.82 32.59 -8.69
CA ILE A 258 3.91 33.50 -8.31
C ILE A 258 3.40 34.40 -7.18
N GLY A 259 4.11 34.45 -6.06
CA GLY A 259 3.72 35.29 -4.93
C GLY A 259 2.69 34.65 -4.00
N GLY A 260 2.32 33.39 -4.24
CA GLY A 260 1.45 32.60 -3.38
C GLY A 260 2.26 31.48 -2.71
N GLY A 261 2.07 31.29 -1.40
CA GLY A 261 2.63 30.12 -0.72
C GLY A 261 2.02 28.82 -1.25
N ASN A 262 2.76 27.73 -1.12
CA ASN A 262 2.51 26.39 -1.68
C ASN A 262 1.23 25.67 -1.20
N SER A 263 0.26 26.40 -0.64
CA SER A 263 -0.94 25.81 -0.07
C SER A 263 -2.12 26.77 -0.18
N PHE A 264 -3.24 26.25 -0.66
CA PHE A 264 -4.57 26.87 -0.56
C PHE A 264 -4.93 27.32 0.87
N ILE A 265 -4.17 26.89 1.88
CA ILE A 265 -4.37 27.14 3.32
C ILE A 265 -3.38 28.18 3.89
N SER A 266 -2.22 28.41 3.25
CA SER A 266 -1.27 29.44 3.73
C SER A 266 -1.74 30.82 3.28
N SER A 267 -2.37 31.55 4.20
CA SER A 267 -2.88 32.92 4.01
C SER A 267 -1.78 34.00 3.88
N GLY A 268 -0.52 33.61 3.63
CA GLY A 268 0.60 34.51 3.41
C GLY A 268 0.99 34.56 1.93
N SER A 269 0.85 35.74 1.31
CA SER A 269 1.49 36.03 0.02
C SER A 269 2.95 36.36 0.27
N GLN A 270 3.86 35.49 -0.16
CA GLN A 270 5.31 35.69 -0.09
C GLN A 270 5.83 36.11 -1.45
N SER A 271 6.35 37.34 -1.57
CA SER A 271 6.83 37.86 -2.86
C SER A 271 8.05 37.12 -3.40
N ASN A 272 8.80 36.42 -2.55
CA ASN A 272 10.00 35.65 -2.85
C ASN A 272 9.73 34.16 -3.14
N ALA A 273 8.47 33.72 -3.16
CA ALA A 273 8.11 32.32 -3.40
C ALA A 273 7.29 32.16 -4.69
N ALA A 274 7.49 31.03 -5.36
CA ALA A 274 6.67 30.59 -6.48
C ALA A 274 6.56 29.06 -6.52
N SER A 275 5.50 28.57 -7.12
CA SER A 275 5.26 27.15 -7.33
C SER A 275 4.83 26.87 -8.76
N LEU A 276 5.35 25.81 -9.36
CA LEU A 276 4.89 25.31 -10.66
C LEU A 276 4.31 23.91 -10.48
N ASP A 277 3.05 23.75 -10.86
CA ASP A 277 2.41 22.44 -10.99
C ASP A 277 2.40 22.03 -12.47
N LEU A 278 3.13 20.97 -12.77
CA LEU A 278 3.23 20.37 -14.10
C LEU A 278 2.28 19.18 -14.18
N ALA A 279 1.40 19.18 -15.19
CA ALA A 279 0.63 18.00 -15.57
C ALA A 279 1.30 17.35 -16.79
N LEU A 280 1.59 16.06 -16.67
CA LEU A 280 2.14 15.23 -17.74
C LEU A 280 1.02 14.60 -18.55
N VAL A 281 1.32 14.22 -19.79
CA VAL A 281 0.45 13.37 -20.60
C VAL A 281 0.17 12.04 -19.88
N SER A 282 -0.96 11.39 -20.19
CA SER A 282 -1.33 10.10 -19.58
C SER A 282 -0.22 9.06 -19.77
N LEU A 283 -0.10 8.14 -18.81
CA LEU A 283 0.92 7.08 -18.81
C LEU A 283 0.91 6.23 -20.11
N ALA A 284 -0.23 6.15 -20.81
CA ALA A 284 -0.33 5.44 -22.09
C ALA A 284 0.40 6.14 -23.25
N ASP A 285 0.57 7.46 -23.17
CA ASP A 285 1.12 8.31 -24.24
C ASP A 285 2.57 8.76 -23.96
N ARG A 286 3.19 8.26 -22.88
CA ARG A 286 4.60 8.55 -22.53
C ARG A 286 5.42 7.30 -22.23
N GLU A 287 6.72 7.38 -22.51
CA GLU A 287 7.68 6.31 -22.21
C GLU A 287 8.32 6.45 -20.82
N ARG A 288 8.44 7.67 -20.31
CA ARG A 288 9.09 7.97 -19.02
C ARG A 288 8.05 8.17 -17.90
N SER A 289 8.34 7.62 -16.72
CA SER A 289 7.53 7.88 -15.52
C SER A 289 7.76 9.32 -15.00
N SER A 290 6.84 9.83 -14.19
CA SER A 290 6.94 11.17 -13.59
C SER A 290 8.21 11.32 -12.76
N LYS A 291 8.68 10.24 -12.12
CA LYS A 291 9.96 10.20 -11.41
C LYS A 291 11.14 10.51 -12.30
N TYR A 292 11.25 9.87 -13.47
CA TYR A 292 12.35 10.12 -14.41
C TYR A 292 12.27 11.50 -15.04
N VAL A 293 11.06 12.00 -15.32
CA VAL A 293 10.87 13.36 -15.84
C VAL A 293 11.23 14.40 -14.77
N ALA A 294 10.86 14.16 -13.50
CA ALA A 294 11.26 15.01 -12.38
C ALA A 294 12.78 15.00 -12.17
N ASP A 295 13.44 13.86 -12.34
CA ASP A 295 14.90 13.76 -12.27
C ASP A 295 15.60 14.54 -13.40
N ASP A 296 15.08 14.48 -14.64
CA ASP A 296 15.57 15.27 -15.80
C ASP A 296 15.37 16.78 -15.57
N ILE A 297 14.19 17.19 -15.10
CA ILE A 297 13.93 18.59 -14.71
C ILE A 297 14.91 19.03 -13.62
N ARG A 298 15.13 18.20 -12.59
CA ARG A 298 16.03 18.55 -11.48
C ARG A 298 17.47 18.75 -11.96
N GLU A 299 17.97 17.89 -12.84
CA GLU A 299 19.30 18.03 -13.42
C GLU A 299 19.43 19.36 -14.18
N ARG A 300 18.42 19.72 -14.98
CA ARG A 300 18.40 20.98 -15.76
C ARG A 300 18.32 22.24 -14.89
N LEU A 301 17.62 22.19 -13.76
CA LEU A 301 17.43 23.33 -12.88
C LEU A 301 18.56 23.50 -11.86
N SER A 302 19.46 22.52 -11.73
CA SER A 302 20.57 22.55 -10.76
C SER A 302 21.59 23.67 -11.01
N ASP A 303 21.67 24.17 -12.24
CA ASP A 303 22.61 25.23 -12.63
C ASP A 303 22.10 26.66 -12.35
N ILE A 304 20.86 26.84 -11.89
CA ILE A 304 20.27 28.16 -11.63
C ILE A 304 20.76 28.71 -10.28
N PRO A 305 21.59 29.75 -10.25
CA PRO A 305 22.08 30.31 -8.99
C PRO A 305 21.05 31.27 -8.38
N GLY A 306 21.00 31.34 -7.05
CA GLY A 306 20.26 32.39 -6.35
C GLY A 306 18.78 32.11 -6.09
N ALA A 307 18.33 30.88 -6.31
CA ALA A 307 17.05 30.35 -5.85
C ALA A 307 17.25 28.93 -5.30
N ASP A 308 16.53 28.58 -4.23
CA ASP A 308 16.36 27.18 -3.84
C ASP A 308 15.21 26.59 -4.67
N ILE A 309 15.50 25.53 -5.42
CA ILE A 309 14.56 24.91 -6.35
C ILE A 309 14.42 23.44 -5.98
N GLN A 310 13.24 23.07 -5.50
CA GLN A 310 12.91 21.71 -5.12
C GLN A 310 11.95 21.11 -6.15
N VAL A 311 12.29 19.95 -6.71
CA VAL A 311 11.52 19.30 -7.77
C VAL A 311 11.02 17.96 -7.24
N GLN A 312 9.71 17.77 -7.15
CA GLN A 312 9.12 16.56 -6.58
C GLN A 312 8.07 15.96 -7.51
N ALA A 313 8.20 14.66 -7.79
CA ALA A 313 7.13 13.91 -8.43
C ALA A 313 6.04 13.65 -7.37
N VAL A 314 4.82 14.12 -7.64
CA VAL A 314 3.70 13.90 -6.72
C VAL A 314 3.34 12.42 -6.79
N SER A 315 3.61 11.70 -5.69
CA SER A 315 3.51 10.24 -5.67
C SER A 315 2.56 9.69 -4.62
N ASN A 316 2.08 10.52 -3.69
CA ASN A 316 1.10 10.17 -2.66
C ASN A 316 0.30 11.42 -2.20
N GLN A 317 -0.96 11.53 -2.62
CA GLN A 317 -1.88 12.60 -2.16
C GLN A 317 -2.42 12.39 -0.73
N THR A 318 -2.00 11.33 -0.03
CA THR A 318 -2.50 10.94 1.31
C THR A 318 -2.02 11.84 2.45
N GLY A 319 -1.00 12.67 2.25
CA GLY A 319 -0.59 13.72 3.19
C GLY A 319 -1.44 14.97 3.01
N GLY A 320 -2.21 15.35 4.04
CA GLY A 320 -2.97 16.60 4.02
C GLY A 320 -2.08 17.83 3.77
N PRO A 321 -2.64 18.95 3.28
CA PRO A 321 -1.84 20.14 2.95
C PRO A 321 -1.11 20.67 4.19
N GLY A 322 0.23 20.65 4.18
CA GLY A 322 1.08 21.06 5.31
C GLY A 322 1.71 19.91 6.10
N MET A 323 1.30 18.67 5.85
CA MET A 323 1.97 17.44 6.27
C MET A 323 2.35 16.66 5.01
N GLY A 324 3.23 17.23 4.18
CA GLY A 324 3.82 16.47 3.09
C GLY A 324 4.34 15.16 3.66
N SER A 325 3.92 14.03 3.09
CA SER A 325 4.39 12.68 3.44
C SER A 325 5.82 12.54 2.95
N THR A 326 6.71 13.35 3.53
CA THR A 326 8.15 13.23 3.32
C THR A 326 8.56 11.90 3.95
N PRO A 327 9.39 11.10 3.26
CA PRO A 327 9.80 9.81 3.79
C PRO A 327 10.39 9.91 5.19
N ILE A 328 11.14 10.98 5.45
CA ILE A 328 11.78 11.27 6.74
C ILE A 328 11.36 12.65 7.23
N SER A 329 10.84 12.73 8.46
CA SER A 329 10.47 13.98 9.12
C SER A 329 10.93 13.98 10.57
N ILE A 330 11.94 14.78 10.89
CA ILE A 330 12.49 14.90 12.25
C ILE A 330 11.88 16.13 12.92
N ARG A 331 11.06 15.92 13.96
CA ARG A 331 10.43 16.96 14.76
C ARG A 331 11.32 17.28 15.95
N ILE A 332 11.83 18.50 16.03
CA ILE A 332 12.67 18.99 17.12
C ILE A 332 11.82 19.93 17.98
N GLN A 333 11.67 19.61 19.26
CA GLN A 333 10.80 20.31 20.21
C GLN A 333 11.62 20.95 21.32
N GLY A 334 11.22 22.16 21.73
CA GLY A 334 11.89 22.92 22.77
C GLY A 334 11.26 24.29 23.00
N ASP A 335 11.79 25.04 23.97
CA ASP A 335 11.24 26.33 24.39
C ASP A 335 11.83 27.52 23.62
N GLU A 336 13.13 27.52 23.32
CA GLU A 336 13.84 28.65 22.72
C GLU A 336 14.08 28.46 21.21
N LEU A 337 13.69 29.44 20.40
CA LEU A 337 13.76 29.33 18.93
C LEU A 337 15.20 29.35 18.41
N ASP A 338 16.09 30.11 19.06
CA ASP A 338 17.49 30.22 18.64
C ASP A 338 18.23 28.90 18.87
N VAL A 339 18.00 28.24 20.01
CA VAL A 339 18.55 26.90 20.27
C VAL A 339 17.95 25.85 19.32
N LEU A 340 16.64 25.92 19.05
CA LEU A 340 16.01 25.04 18.06
C LEU A 340 16.61 25.22 16.66
N LYS A 341 16.99 26.45 16.28
CA LYS A 341 17.65 26.74 15.00
C LYS A 341 19.00 26.02 14.92
N ASP A 342 19.82 26.14 15.96
CA ASP A 342 21.15 25.52 16.00
C ASP A 342 21.04 24.00 15.92
N ILE A 343 20.14 23.39 16.71
CA ILE A 343 19.86 21.95 16.65
C ILE A 343 19.35 21.57 15.25
N SER A 344 18.43 22.34 14.66
CA SER A 344 17.93 22.06 13.31
C SER A 344 19.05 22.08 12.26
N GLN A 345 20.03 22.97 12.40
CA GLN A 345 21.17 23.04 11.49
C GLN A 345 22.09 21.82 11.63
N ASP A 346 22.35 21.40 12.87
CA ASP A 346 23.13 20.18 13.14
C ASP A 346 22.45 18.94 12.54
N PHE A 347 21.12 18.85 12.66
CA PHE A 347 20.34 17.78 12.04
C PHE A 347 20.35 17.83 10.51
N ILE A 348 20.35 19.03 9.90
CA ILE A 348 20.54 19.18 8.44
C ILE A 348 21.89 18.60 8.02
N ASP A 349 22.96 18.90 8.75
CA ASP A 349 24.31 18.41 8.45
C ASP A 349 24.43 16.89 8.65
N ILE A 350 23.80 16.35 9.70
CA ILE A 350 23.70 14.90 9.94
C ILE A 350 22.98 14.23 8.77
N LEU A 351 21.81 14.73 8.37
CA LEU A 351 21.04 14.17 7.27
C LEU A 351 21.80 14.24 5.94
N ASN A 352 22.46 15.36 5.63
CA ASN A 352 23.30 15.50 4.43
C ASN A 352 24.49 14.52 4.41
N SER A 353 24.97 14.09 5.57
CA SER A 353 26.07 13.12 5.68
C SER A 353 25.62 11.65 5.52
N VAL A 354 24.32 11.36 5.51
CA VAL A 354 23.79 10.01 5.33
C VAL A 354 23.65 9.72 3.84
N GLN A 355 24.22 8.61 3.38
CA GLN A 355 24.08 8.24 1.97
C GLN A 355 22.63 7.86 1.66
N GLY A 356 22.01 8.52 0.67
CA GLY A 356 20.65 8.22 0.22
C GLY A 356 19.59 9.21 0.69
N THR A 357 19.94 10.20 1.51
CA THR A 357 19.11 11.38 1.76
C THR A 357 19.30 12.40 0.63
N ARG A 358 18.26 13.19 0.36
CA ARG A 358 18.30 14.32 -0.58
C ARG A 358 17.23 15.35 -0.20
N GLU A 359 17.37 16.57 -0.73
CA GLU A 359 16.41 17.67 -0.50
C GLU A 359 16.14 17.88 1.00
N VAL A 360 17.21 17.91 1.80
CA VAL A 360 17.12 18.15 3.23
C VAL A 360 16.73 19.62 3.43
N SER A 361 15.58 19.84 4.04
CA SER A 361 15.04 21.18 4.29
C SER A 361 14.56 21.31 5.73
N SER A 362 14.54 22.54 6.24
CA SER A 362 14.00 22.84 7.56
C SER A 362 12.79 23.75 7.42
N SER A 363 11.81 23.57 8.31
CA SER A 363 10.68 24.49 8.45
C SER A 363 11.09 25.84 9.06
N PHE A 364 12.36 26.02 9.42
CA PHE A 364 12.88 27.29 9.91
C PHE A 364 13.10 28.26 8.76
N ASP A 365 12.30 29.33 8.73
CA ASP A 365 12.46 30.43 7.79
C ASP A 365 13.33 31.52 8.45
N GLU A 366 14.35 32.00 7.73
CA GLU A 366 15.15 33.15 8.16
C GLU A 366 14.27 34.40 8.12
N GLY A 367 13.62 34.65 9.25
CA GLY A 367 12.68 35.74 9.50
C GLY A 367 12.86 36.99 8.64
N LEU A 368 11.76 37.48 8.05
CA LEU A 368 11.78 38.64 7.16
C LEU A 368 12.33 39.88 7.88
N PRO A 369 13.15 40.70 7.19
CA PRO A 369 13.47 42.04 7.66
C PRO A 369 12.17 42.82 7.85
N GLU A 370 11.92 43.26 9.07
CA GLU A 370 10.77 44.06 9.44
C GLU A 370 11.20 45.41 10.05
N ILE A 371 10.42 46.44 9.74
CA ILE A 371 10.60 47.77 10.32
C ILE A 371 9.70 47.86 11.55
N GLN A 372 10.32 47.90 12.74
CA GLN A 372 9.57 48.08 13.99
C GLN A 372 9.50 49.57 14.37
N VAL A 373 8.27 50.04 14.59
CA VAL A 373 7.99 51.41 15.06
C VAL A 373 7.68 51.38 16.54
N LYS A 374 8.69 51.65 17.38
CA LYS A 374 8.56 51.66 18.84
C LYS A 374 8.18 53.05 19.34
N ILE A 375 6.91 53.20 19.71
CA ILE A 375 6.33 54.50 20.09
C ILE A 375 6.90 55.01 21.42
N LYS A 376 7.45 56.23 21.42
CA LYS A 376 7.88 56.96 22.62
C LYS A 376 6.68 57.60 23.30
N ARG A 377 5.93 56.80 24.06
CA ARG A 377 4.65 57.21 24.69
C ARG A 377 4.75 58.54 25.45
N ASN A 378 5.84 58.76 26.18
CA ASN A 378 6.04 59.99 26.99
C ASN A 378 6.17 61.26 26.12
N ILE A 379 6.83 61.17 24.97
CA ILE A 379 7.03 62.31 24.06
C ILE A 379 5.76 62.53 23.24
N ALA A 380 5.15 61.46 22.72
CA ALA A 380 3.88 61.53 22.00
C ALA A 380 2.77 62.21 22.83
N ALA A 381 2.71 61.90 24.14
CA ALA A 381 1.76 62.51 25.07
C ALA A 381 1.94 64.04 25.24
N GLN A 382 3.17 64.55 25.17
CA GLN A 382 3.44 66.00 25.25
C GLN A 382 2.85 66.75 24.04
N TYR A 383 2.76 66.10 22.89
CA TYR A 383 2.11 66.63 21.70
C TYR A 383 0.62 66.29 21.60
N GLY A 384 0.04 65.65 22.62
CA GLY A 384 -1.36 65.23 22.64
C GLY A 384 -1.69 64.12 21.63
N ILE A 385 -0.70 63.35 21.18
CA ILE A 385 -0.85 62.28 20.18
C ILE A 385 -0.92 60.92 20.89
N SER A 386 -1.97 60.15 20.62
CA SER A 386 -2.13 58.79 21.15
C SER A 386 -1.37 57.74 20.32
N SER A 387 -0.98 56.63 20.95
CA SER A 387 -0.36 55.50 20.22
C SER A 387 -1.26 54.94 19.12
N TYR A 388 -2.59 54.99 19.32
CA TYR A 388 -3.57 54.60 18.30
C TYR A 388 -3.49 55.49 17.06
N GLN A 389 -3.44 56.82 17.23
CA GLN A 389 -3.33 57.76 16.11
C GLN A 389 -2.03 57.58 15.33
N ILE A 390 -0.91 57.32 16.01
CA ILE A 390 0.38 57.03 15.36
C ILE A 390 0.25 55.74 14.54
N ALA A 391 -0.23 54.66 15.14
CA ALA A 391 -0.37 53.37 14.47
C ALA A 391 -1.35 53.42 13.28
N GLN A 392 -2.47 54.14 13.43
CA GLN A 392 -3.45 54.32 12.37
C GLN A 392 -2.87 55.16 11.23
N THR A 393 -2.21 56.28 11.51
CA THR A 393 -1.60 57.13 10.46
C THR A 393 -0.54 56.34 9.69
N VAL A 394 0.31 55.57 10.37
CA VAL A 394 1.31 54.70 9.72
C VAL A 394 0.63 53.66 8.83
N ARG A 395 -0.40 52.95 9.33
CA ARG A 395 -1.16 51.97 8.56
C ARG A 395 -1.82 52.58 7.33
N ASP A 396 -2.51 53.70 7.51
CA ASP A 396 -3.27 54.38 6.46
C ASP A 396 -2.36 54.84 5.32
N ASN A 397 -1.13 55.27 5.63
CA ASN A 397 -0.15 55.68 4.62
C ASN A 397 0.54 54.49 3.93
N LEU A 398 0.80 53.39 4.64
CA LEU A 398 1.48 52.21 4.09
C LEU A 398 0.52 51.27 3.34
N SER A 399 -0.54 50.82 4.01
CA SER A 399 -1.50 49.83 3.48
C SER A 399 -2.66 50.48 2.71
N GLY A 400 -2.93 51.76 2.97
CA GLY A 400 -4.08 52.45 2.39
C GLY A 400 -5.36 52.32 3.19
N VAL A 401 -6.29 53.22 2.90
CA VAL A 401 -7.64 53.22 3.46
C VAL A 401 -8.63 53.07 2.33
N SER A 402 -9.48 52.03 2.39
CA SER A 402 -10.66 51.94 1.52
C SER A 402 -11.64 53.03 1.93
N SER A 403 -11.74 54.07 1.11
CA SER A 403 -12.57 55.24 1.41
C SER A 403 -14.02 55.05 1.00
N THR A 404 -14.26 54.26 -0.05
CA THR A 404 -15.60 53.95 -0.56
C THR A 404 -15.53 52.75 -1.50
N LYS A 405 -16.68 52.20 -1.87
CA LYS A 405 -16.81 51.15 -2.87
C LYS A 405 -17.51 51.68 -4.10
N TYR A 406 -16.88 51.51 -5.26
CA TYR A 406 -17.44 51.86 -6.55
C TYR A 406 -18.16 50.65 -7.15
N LYS A 407 -19.48 50.78 -7.39
CA LYS A 407 -20.30 49.69 -7.93
C LYS A 407 -20.46 49.84 -9.43
N VAL A 408 -19.96 48.88 -10.21
CA VAL A 408 -20.11 48.85 -11.67
C VAL A 408 -20.33 47.43 -12.15
N GLY A 409 -21.34 47.23 -13.00
CA GLY A 409 -21.61 45.92 -13.61
C GLY A 409 -21.95 44.81 -12.62
N GLY A 410 -22.48 45.14 -11.44
CA GLY A 410 -22.75 44.18 -10.36
C GLY A 410 -21.54 43.87 -9.46
N ASN A 411 -20.35 44.36 -9.80
CA ASN A 411 -19.15 44.23 -8.98
C ASN A 411 -18.97 45.45 -8.07
N GLU A 412 -18.44 45.24 -6.87
CA GLU A 412 -18.00 46.31 -5.96
C GLU A 412 -16.47 46.39 -5.99
N ILE A 413 -15.92 47.57 -6.29
CA ILE A 413 -14.48 47.82 -6.36
C ILE A 413 -14.09 48.75 -5.21
N ASP A 414 -13.12 48.36 -4.38
CA ASP A 414 -12.61 49.21 -3.31
C ASP A 414 -11.81 50.39 -3.87
N VAL A 415 -12.15 51.61 -3.46
CA VAL A 415 -11.41 52.82 -3.79
C VAL A 415 -10.43 53.10 -2.64
N MET A 416 -9.17 52.72 -2.84
CA MET A 416 -8.11 52.89 -1.84
C MET A 416 -7.40 54.23 -1.99
N ILE A 417 -7.29 54.96 -0.88
CA ILE A 417 -6.43 56.14 -0.76
C ILE A 417 -5.13 55.69 -0.12
N GLN A 418 -4.01 55.93 -0.80
CA GLN A 418 -2.67 55.53 -0.36
C GLN A 418 -1.69 56.71 -0.47
N ALA A 419 -0.61 56.69 0.31
CA ALA A 419 0.45 57.68 0.21
C ALA A 419 1.25 57.53 -1.11
N VAL A 420 1.90 58.60 -1.53
CA VAL A 420 2.77 58.61 -2.72
C VAL A 420 3.98 57.69 -2.50
N ASP A 421 4.41 56.97 -3.55
CA ASP A 421 5.38 55.87 -3.47
C ASP A 421 6.71 56.23 -2.78
N TYR A 422 7.21 57.46 -2.93
CA TYR A 422 8.48 57.88 -2.31
C TYR A 422 8.49 57.86 -0.77
N LEU A 423 7.33 57.92 -0.11
CA LEU A 423 7.20 57.80 1.35
C LEU A 423 7.17 56.34 1.82
N ARG A 424 6.91 55.39 0.91
CA ARG A 424 6.82 53.95 1.19
C ARG A 424 8.11 53.22 0.83
N ASP A 425 8.77 53.65 -0.23
CA ASP A 425 9.93 52.95 -0.80
C ASP A 425 11.25 53.23 -0.07
N ASP A 426 11.33 54.33 0.69
CA ASP A 426 12.56 54.72 1.42
C ASP A 426 12.27 54.96 2.92
N ILE A 427 12.96 54.19 3.77
CA ILE A 427 12.88 54.30 5.22
C ILE A 427 13.24 55.69 5.74
N ASN A 428 14.15 56.41 5.05
CA ASN A 428 14.54 57.76 5.45
C ASN A 428 13.38 58.73 5.26
N ASN A 429 12.62 58.60 4.19
CA ASN A 429 11.43 59.41 3.96
C ASN A 429 10.30 59.02 4.94
N PHE A 430 10.17 57.73 5.26
CA PHE A 430 9.22 57.23 6.24
C PHE A 430 9.44 57.82 7.64
N ARG A 431 10.69 58.06 8.07
CA ARG A 431 11.02 58.71 9.35
C ARG A 431 10.44 60.12 9.49
N TYR A 432 10.28 60.84 8.37
CA TYR A 432 9.73 62.20 8.34
C TYR A 432 8.22 62.25 8.09
N LEU A 433 7.53 61.11 8.14
CA LEU A 433 6.07 61.04 8.01
C LEU A 433 5.42 61.97 9.05
N GLN A 434 4.63 62.92 8.57
CA GLN A 434 4.04 63.97 9.40
C GLN A 434 2.76 63.47 10.07
N ILE A 435 2.76 63.44 11.41
CA ILE A 435 1.59 63.07 12.21
C ILE A 435 0.97 64.35 12.75
N LYS A 436 -0.31 64.57 12.40
CA LYS A 436 -1.06 65.74 12.85
C LYS A 436 -1.60 65.50 14.26
N SER A 437 -1.20 66.37 15.19
CA SER A 437 -1.79 66.44 16.52
C SER A 437 -3.20 67.03 16.47
N PRO A 438 -4.11 66.61 17.35
CA PRO A 438 -5.38 67.30 17.59
C PRO A 438 -5.22 68.79 17.94
N MET A 439 -4.04 69.20 18.41
CA MET A 439 -3.69 70.59 18.73
C MET A 439 -3.27 71.41 17.50
N GLY A 440 -3.28 70.82 16.28
CA GLY A 440 -2.95 71.50 15.03
C GLY A 440 -1.46 71.51 14.66
N VAL A 441 -0.59 70.92 15.49
CA VAL A 441 0.86 70.81 15.24
C VAL A 441 1.15 69.52 14.46
N SER A 442 2.00 69.59 13.43
CA SER A 442 2.54 68.40 12.74
C SER A 442 3.89 68.02 13.32
N VAL A 443 4.03 66.75 13.69
CA VAL A 443 5.26 66.21 14.28
C VAL A 443 5.75 65.05 13.41
N PRO A 444 7.04 65.01 13.02
CA PRO A 444 7.60 63.89 12.27
C PRO A 444 7.64 62.62 13.14
N LEU A 445 7.44 61.47 12.51
CA LEU A 445 7.39 60.17 13.20
C LEU A 445 8.64 59.89 14.04
N GLU A 446 9.83 60.25 13.56
CA GLU A 446 11.11 60.07 14.27
C GLU A 446 11.17 60.77 15.65
N GLN A 447 10.45 61.88 15.84
CA GLN A 447 10.43 62.57 17.14
C GLN A 447 9.58 61.83 18.18
N ILE A 448 8.61 61.01 17.75
CA ILE A 448 7.64 60.35 18.64
C ILE A 448 7.71 58.81 18.61
N ALA A 449 8.57 58.24 17.77
CA ALA A 449 8.84 56.80 17.71
C ALA A 449 10.30 56.51 17.32
N ASP A 450 10.86 55.43 17.86
CA ASP A 450 12.11 54.85 17.36
C ASP A 450 11.79 53.88 16.23
N ILE A 451 12.48 54.02 15.12
CA ILE A 451 12.33 53.16 13.94
C ILE A 451 13.65 52.43 13.73
N TYR A 452 13.62 51.11 13.91
CA TYR A 452 14.75 50.22 13.69
C TYR A 452 14.33 49.01 12.85
N GLU A 453 15.29 48.51 12.09
CA GLU A 453 15.16 47.29 11.31
C GLU A 453 15.56 46.11 12.19
N THR A 454 14.73 45.06 12.20
CA THR A 454 15.00 43.81 12.92
C THR A 454 14.54 42.64 12.06
N LYS A 455 14.96 41.42 12.42
CA LYS A 455 14.43 40.20 11.84
C LYS A 455 13.41 39.60 12.81
N GLY A 456 12.23 39.26 12.31
CA GLY A 456 11.18 38.59 13.08
C GLY A 456 10.81 37.25 12.44
N PRO A 457 10.51 36.19 13.22
CA PRO A 457 10.16 34.89 12.64
C PRO A 457 8.87 34.99 11.82
N VAL A 458 8.88 34.42 10.61
CA VAL A 458 7.73 34.45 9.69
C VAL A 458 6.59 33.59 10.21
N SER A 459 6.93 32.46 10.84
CA SER A 459 5.97 31.58 11.49
C SER A 459 6.59 30.93 12.74
N ILE A 460 5.74 30.54 13.69
CA ILE A 460 6.15 29.74 14.86
C ILE A 460 5.24 28.52 14.92
N SER A 461 5.75 27.39 14.44
CA SER A 461 5.04 26.11 14.49
C SER A 461 5.03 25.54 15.91
N ARG A 462 3.93 24.88 16.27
CA ARG A 462 3.75 24.22 17.56
C ARG A 462 3.00 22.91 17.40
N ILE A 463 3.50 21.85 18.03
CA ILE A 463 2.83 20.56 18.15
C ILE A 463 2.65 20.27 19.64
N GLY A 464 1.43 19.91 20.05
CA GLY A 464 1.15 19.66 21.47
C GLY A 464 1.39 20.88 22.38
N GLN A 465 1.26 22.10 21.84
CA GLN A 465 1.58 23.38 22.51
C GLN A 465 3.07 23.67 22.74
N VAL A 466 3.97 22.79 22.30
CA VAL A 466 5.43 23.00 22.36
C VAL A 466 5.91 23.57 21.02
N ARG A 467 6.90 24.47 21.01
CA ARG A 467 7.46 24.98 19.74
C ARG A 467 8.19 23.84 19.05
N THR A 468 8.02 23.74 17.74
CA THR A 468 8.58 22.63 16.96
C THR A 468 9.17 23.15 15.67
N LEU A 469 10.40 22.76 15.37
CA LEU A 469 10.98 22.86 14.04
C LEU A 469 11.03 21.46 13.43
N THR A 470 10.68 21.36 12.15
CA THR A 470 10.67 20.09 11.43
C THR A 470 11.77 20.12 10.38
N VAL A 471 12.66 19.14 10.42
CA VAL A 471 13.65 18.89 9.36
C VAL A 471 13.15 17.72 8.52
N THR A 472 12.96 17.94 7.23
CA THR A 472 12.46 16.94 6.29
C THR A 472 13.54 16.51 5.31
N SER A 473 13.47 15.28 4.84
CA SER A 473 14.34 14.76 3.78
C SER A 473 13.56 13.81 2.90
N ASP A 474 13.83 13.88 1.60
CA ASP A 474 13.46 12.84 0.65
C ASP A 474 14.57 11.77 0.57
N ILE A 475 14.27 10.62 -0.03
CA ILE A 475 15.20 9.48 -0.14
C ILE A 475 15.45 9.08 -1.59
N ILE A 476 16.67 8.61 -1.88
CA ILE A 476 17.07 8.15 -3.21
C ILE A 476 17.99 6.94 -3.15
N GLY A 477 17.72 5.96 -4.01
CA GLY A 477 18.61 4.83 -4.27
C GLY A 477 18.77 3.82 -3.13
N ARG A 478 18.15 4.06 -1.97
CA ARG A 478 18.13 3.18 -0.79
C ARG A 478 16.71 3.16 -0.19
N ASP A 479 16.40 2.10 0.55
CA ASP A 479 15.11 1.95 1.20
C ASP A 479 15.00 2.80 2.48
N LEU A 480 13.77 3.16 2.83
CA LEU A 480 13.48 4.04 3.95
C LEU A 480 14.00 3.50 5.29
N ALA A 481 13.73 2.22 5.57
CA ALA A 481 14.09 1.61 6.84
C ALA A 481 15.62 1.59 7.08
N SER A 482 16.41 1.28 6.03
CA SER A 482 17.87 1.33 6.12
C SER A 482 18.41 2.75 6.38
N ILE A 483 17.83 3.77 5.74
CA ILE A 483 18.25 5.17 5.94
C ILE A 483 17.93 5.63 7.35
N VAL A 484 16.73 5.32 7.86
CA VAL A 484 16.36 5.68 9.24
C VAL A 484 17.26 5.01 10.26
N SER A 485 17.62 3.74 10.07
CA SER A 485 18.56 3.06 10.97
C SER A 485 19.94 3.73 10.99
N ASP A 486 20.43 4.23 9.84
CA ASP A 486 21.68 4.99 9.78
C ASP A 486 21.57 6.36 10.48
N ILE A 487 20.40 7.01 10.39
CA ILE A 487 20.10 8.28 11.08
C ILE A 487 20.02 8.06 12.60
N GLU A 488 19.31 7.04 13.05
CA GLU A 488 19.22 6.66 14.47
C GLU A 488 20.63 6.41 15.03
N ALA A 489 21.46 5.61 14.34
CA ALA A 489 22.83 5.33 14.79
C ALA A 489 23.71 6.58 14.93
N LYS A 490 23.49 7.62 14.11
CA LYS A 490 24.20 8.89 14.20
C LYS A 490 23.62 9.83 15.26
N THR A 491 22.32 9.74 15.52
CA THR A 491 21.60 10.61 16.44
C THR A 491 21.63 10.08 17.88
N ASP A 492 21.80 8.78 18.09
CA ASP A 492 21.90 8.16 19.43
C ASP A 492 23.03 8.75 20.30
N ASN A 493 24.07 9.29 19.69
CA ASN A 493 25.20 9.93 20.39
C ASN A 493 25.11 11.47 20.40
N TYR A 494 24.03 12.05 19.87
CA TYR A 494 23.85 13.49 19.83
C TYR A 494 23.38 14.01 21.19
N TYR A 495 24.11 14.98 21.75
CA TYR A 495 23.78 15.57 23.03
C TYR A 495 22.71 16.65 22.86
N LEU A 496 21.54 16.44 23.46
CA LEU A 496 20.50 17.45 23.57
C LEU A 496 20.57 18.13 24.93
N GLU A 497 20.37 19.45 24.94
CA GLU A 497 20.19 20.22 26.17
C GLU A 497 18.91 19.81 26.92
N ASP A 498 18.91 19.98 28.24
CA ASP A 498 17.76 19.67 29.09
C ASP A 498 16.53 20.48 28.64
N GLY A 499 15.41 19.79 28.39
CA GLY A 499 14.16 20.40 27.94
C GLY A 499 13.95 20.37 26.41
N TYR A 500 14.92 19.84 25.66
CA TYR A 500 14.78 19.58 24.22
C TYR A 500 14.57 18.09 23.96
N SER A 501 13.74 17.78 22.97
CA SER A 501 13.51 16.42 22.50
C SER A 501 13.36 16.42 20.99
N PHE A 502 13.77 15.34 20.35
CA PHE A 502 13.47 15.12 18.94
C PHE A 502 12.69 13.82 18.77
N GLU A 503 11.92 13.74 17.70
CA GLU A 503 11.17 12.58 17.30
C GLU A 503 11.34 12.37 15.80
N ILE A 504 11.76 11.17 15.41
CA ILE A 504 11.84 10.78 14.00
C ILE A 504 10.47 10.25 13.60
N GLY A 505 9.75 11.03 12.82
CA GLY A 505 8.48 10.68 12.21
C GLY A 505 8.56 10.62 10.68
N GLY A 506 7.41 10.82 10.04
CA GLY A 506 7.26 10.68 8.59
C GLY A 506 6.78 9.28 8.22
N GLU A 507 7.02 8.88 6.97
CA GLU A 507 6.56 7.59 6.45
C GLU A 507 7.11 6.38 7.24
N ASN A 508 8.26 6.54 7.91
CA ASN A 508 8.84 5.48 8.73
C ASN A 508 8.00 5.16 9.98
N GLU A 509 7.40 6.17 10.62
CA GLU A 509 6.50 5.99 11.75
C GLU A 509 5.28 5.14 11.32
N ASP A 510 4.67 5.52 10.19
CA ASP A 510 3.56 4.80 9.57
C ASP A 510 3.95 3.35 9.19
N LEU A 511 5.17 3.15 8.66
CA LEU A 511 5.72 1.85 8.30
C LEU A 511 5.80 0.94 9.54
N VAL A 512 6.46 1.41 10.61
CA VAL A 512 6.69 0.62 11.83
C VAL A 512 5.37 0.28 12.52
N GLU A 513 4.47 1.25 12.67
CA GLU A 513 3.14 1.04 13.26
C GLU A 513 2.33 0.02 12.44
N SER A 514 2.32 0.18 11.12
CA SER A 514 1.56 -0.69 10.21
C SER A 514 2.12 -2.10 10.17
N PHE A 515 3.45 -2.27 10.13
CA PHE A 515 4.08 -3.59 10.10
C PHE A 515 3.84 -4.34 11.41
N LYS A 516 3.94 -3.66 12.56
CA LYS A 516 3.62 -4.25 13.86
C LYS A 516 2.17 -4.73 13.91
N SER A 517 1.23 -3.90 13.45
CA SER A 517 -0.20 -4.22 13.43
C SER A 517 -0.53 -5.36 12.46
N LEU A 518 0.05 -5.36 11.26
CA LEU A 518 -0.14 -6.41 10.26
C LEU A 518 0.51 -7.74 10.66
N PHE A 519 1.66 -7.69 11.35
CA PHE A 519 2.29 -8.89 11.89
C PHE A 519 1.42 -9.54 12.98
N LEU A 520 0.83 -8.74 13.88
CA LEU A 520 -0.16 -9.22 14.83
C LEU A 520 -1.38 -9.81 14.11
N ALA A 521 -1.88 -9.13 13.07
CA ALA A 521 -2.97 -9.61 12.24
C ALA A 521 -2.65 -10.97 11.57
N LEU A 522 -1.40 -11.19 11.14
CA LEU A 522 -0.95 -12.45 10.56
C LEU A 522 -0.98 -13.59 11.58
N ILE A 523 -0.49 -13.34 12.80
CA ILE A 523 -0.55 -14.33 13.89
C ILE A 523 -2.01 -14.69 14.19
N LEU A 524 -2.88 -13.69 14.30
CA LEU A 524 -4.30 -13.91 14.56
C LEU A 524 -4.98 -14.66 13.40
N ALA A 525 -4.67 -14.33 12.15
CA ALA A 525 -5.17 -15.02 10.97
C ALA A 525 -4.76 -16.49 10.96
N VAL A 526 -3.47 -16.78 11.18
CA VAL A 526 -2.92 -18.14 11.30
C VAL A 526 -3.63 -18.92 12.40
N PHE A 527 -3.89 -18.29 13.55
CA PHE A 527 -4.62 -18.90 14.66
C PHE A 527 -6.09 -19.20 14.32
N LEU A 528 -6.80 -18.25 13.70
CA LEU A 528 -8.19 -18.43 13.27
C LEU A 528 -8.32 -19.54 12.21
N VAL A 529 -7.43 -19.54 11.22
CA VAL A 529 -7.33 -20.59 10.20
C VAL A 529 -7.13 -21.94 10.87
N TYR A 530 -6.20 -22.05 11.81
CA TYR A 530 -5.96 -23.29 12.55
C TYR A 530 -7.22 -23.77 13.29
N MET A 531 -7.96 -22.89 13.96
CA MET A 531 -9.19 -23.25 14.66
C MET A 531 -10.30 -23.74 13.72
N ILE A 532 -10.48 -23.08 12.57
CA ILE A 532 -11.47 -23.50 11.57
C ILE A 532 -11.12 -24.88 11.01
N LEU A 533 -9.85 -25.12 10.67
CA LEU A 533 -9.38 -26.41 10.20
C LEU A 533 -9.52 -27.50 11.27
N ALA A 534 -9.20 -27.19 12.52
CA ALA A 534 -9.31 -28.15 13.63
C ALA A 534 -10.76 -28.59 13.84
N SER A 535 -11.70 -27.65 13.71
CA SER A 535 -13.13 -27.93 13.73
C SER A 535 -13.57 -28.76 12.52
N GLN A 536 -13.13 -28.40 11.31
CA GLN A 536 -13.49 -29.11 10.08
C GLN A 536 -13.03 -30.58 10.08
N PHE A 537 -11.79 -30.82 10.48
CA PHE A 537 -11.17 -32.15 10.41
C PHE A 537 -11.35 -32.98 11.69
N GLU A 538 -12.02 -32.43 12.72
CA GLU A 538 -12.17 -33.03 14.05
C GLU A 538 -10.82 -33.54 14.62
N SER A 539 -9.73 -32.81 14.35
CA SER A 539 -8.38 -33.24 14.67
C SER A 539 -7.41 -32.06 14.69
N LEU A 540 -6.45 -32.08 15.61
CA LEU A 540 -5.38 -31.07 15.73
C LEU A 540 -4.17 -31.36 14.81
N LEU A 541 -4.03 -32.60 14.33
CA LEU A 541 -2.87 -33.01 13.51
C LEU A 541 -2.97 -32.55 12.04
N TYR A 542 -4.14 -32.74 11.42
CA TYR A 542 -4.37 -32.33 10.02
C TYR A 542 -4.22 -30.81 9.80
N PRO A 543 -4.78 -29.92 10.66
CA PRO A 543 -4.51 -28.49 10.58
C PRO A 543 -3.02 -28.19 10.65
N PHE A 544 -2.29 -28.81 11.58
CA PHE A 544 -0.84 -28.59 11.70
C PHE A 544 -0.07 -28.97 10.43
N ILE A 545 -0.42 -30.10 9.78
CA ILE A 545 0.17 -30.50 8.50
C ILE A 545 -0.13 -29.47 7.40
N ILE A 546 -1.36 -28.95 7.36
CA ILE A 546 -1.79 -27.95 6.38
C ILE A 546 -1.04 -26.63 6.60
N MET A 547 -0.87 -26.19 7.85
CA MET A 547 -0.21 -24.93 8.20
C MET A 547 1.27 -24.87 7.81
N PHE A 548 1.94 -26.01 7.61
CA PHE A 548 3.30 -26.04 7.04
C PHE A 548 3.39 -25.44 5.63
N THR A 549 2.27 -25.25 4.94
CA THR A 549 2.27 -24.56 3.65
C THR A 549 2.41 -23.05 3.76
N VAL A 550 2.05 -22.44 4.89
CA VAL A 550 2.09 -20.97 5.08
C VAL A 550 3.54 -20.44 5.01
N PRO A 551 4.53 -21.01 5.73
CA PRO A 551 5.93 -20.60 5.59
C PRO A 551 6.47 -20.76 4.16
N LEU A 552 6.04 -21.79 3.43
CA LEU A 552 6.47 -22.01 2.05
C LEU A 552 5.86 -21.01 1.08
N ALA A 553 4.62 -20.60 1.33
CA ALA A 553 3.94 -19.55 0.57
C ALA A 553 4.67 -18.21 0.77
N PHE A 554 5.05 -17.90 2.01
CA PHE A 554 5.89 -16.74 2.32
C PHE A 554 7.19 -16.78 1.52
N SER A 555 7.86 -17.93 1.44
CA SER A 555 9.08 -18.07 0.64
C SER A 555 8.86 -17.77 -0.84
N GLY A 556 7.75 -18.21 -1.42
CA GLY A 556 7.40 -17.90 -2.81
C GLY A 556 7.14 -16.42 -3.03
N GLY A 557 6.44 -15.78 -2.10
CA GLY A 557 6.18 -14.33 -2.13
C GLY A 557 7.47 -13.51 -2.03
N ALA A 558 8.36 -13.89 -1.11
CA ALA A 558 9.69 -13.29 -0.94
C ALA A 558 10.54 -13.38 -2.21
N PHE A 559 10.59 -14.56 -2.85
CA PHE A 559 11.27 -14.71 -4.14
C PHE A 559 10.61 -13.90 -5.24
N GLY A 560 9.27 -13.80 -5.24
CA GLY A 560 8.53 -12.94 -6.15
C GLY A 560 9.00 -11.50 -6.07
N LEU A 561 9.03 -10.93 -4.85
CA LEU A 561 9.53 -9.58 -4.61
C LEU A 561 10.99 -9.43 -5.04
N PHE A 562 11.86 -10.35 -4.64
CA PHE A 562 13.28 -10.35 -5.01
C PHE A 562 13.53 -10.34 -6.51
N PHE A 563 12.89 -11.23 -7.27
CA PHE A 563 13.07 -11.29 -8.73
C PHE A 563 12.46 -10.10 -9.46
N THR A 564 11.42 -9.47 -8.90
CA THR A 564 10.82 -8.26 -9.48
C THR A 564 11.48 -6.96 -9.04
N GLY A 565 12.43 -7.01 -8.08
CA GLY A 565 13.08 -5.83 -7.52
C GLY A 565 12.11 -4.91 -6.75
N ARG A 566 11.03 -5.46 -6.18
CA ARG A 566 10.01 -4.71 -5.45
C ARG A 566 10.19 -4.85 -3.96
N THR A 567 10.20 -3.73 -3.25
CA THR A 567 10.30 -3.60 -1.80
C THR A 567 9.21 -4.35 -1.03
N LEU A 568 9.51 -4.67 0.23
CA LEU A 568 8.52 -5.15 1.19
C LEU A 568 7.70 -3.96 1.69
N SER A 569 6.47 -3.81 1.17
CA SER A 569 5.54 -2.75 1.54
C SER A 569 4.28 -3.26 2.25
N VAL A 570 3.43 -2.35 2.77
CA VAL A 570 2.14 -2.73 3.36
C VAL A 570 1.28 -3.59 2.41
N PRO A 571 1.09 -3.22 1.12
CA PRO A 571 0.45 -4.10 0.14
C PRO A 571 1.09 -5.49 0.04
N SER A 572 2.42 -5.59 0.08
CA SER A 572 3.15 -6.87 0.04
C SER A 572 2.81 -7.75 1.25
N VAL A 573 2.79 -7.18 2.46
CA VAL A 573 2.43 -7.91 3.69
C VAL A 573 0.98 -8.38 3.66
N ILE A 574 0.08 -7.57 3.10
CA ILE A 574 -1.31 -7.97 2.86
C ILE A 574 -1.39 -9.12 1.86
N GLY A 575 -0.55 -9.11 0.81
CA GLY A 575 -0.39 -10.27 -0.07
C GLY A 575 0.05 -11.54 0.68
N ILE A 576 0.96 -11.43 1.65
CA ILE A 576 1.41 -12.55 2.50
C ILE A 576 0.25 -13.05 3.38
N LEU A 577 -0.51 -12.13 3.98
CA LEU A 577 -1.73 -12.46 4.72
C LEU A 577 -2.67 -13.27 3.83
N MET A 578 -3.00 -12.77 2.64
CA MET A 578 -3.89 -13.44 1.67
C MET A 578 -3.40 -14.85 1.32
N LEU A 579 -2.10 -15.01 1.07
CA LEU A 579 -1.50 -16.31 0.75
C LEU A 579 -1.75 -17.35 1.85
N ALA A 580 -1.74 -16.95 3.13
CA ALA A 580 -2.00 -17.87 4.22
C ALA A 580 -3.39 -18.53 4.11
N GLY A 581 -4.40 -17.83 3.57
CA GLY A 581 -5.72 -18.39 3.29
C GLY A 581 -5.79 -19.18 1.98
N ILE A 582 -5.27 -18.61 0.90
CA ILE A 582 -5.38 -19.19 -0.45
C ILE A 582 -4.62 -20.52 -0.54
N VAL A 583 -3.41 -20.59 -0.01
CA VAL A 583 -2.56 -21.80 -0.12
C VAL A 583 -3.11 -22.95 0.71
N VAL A 584 -3.72 -22.62 1.86
CA VAL A 584 -4.40 -23.58 2.72
C VAL A 584 -5.58 -24.25 1.99
N ASN A 585 -6.30 -23.56 1.11
CA ASN A 585 -7.37 -24.16 0.31
C ASN A 585 -6.90 -25.39 -0.50
N ASN A 586 -5.78 -25.24 -1.23
CA ASN A 586 -5.22 -26.33 -2.04
C ASN A 586 -4.83 -27.54 -1.18
N ALA A 587 -4.33 -27.28 0.03
CA ALA A 587 -3.97 -28.30 1.01
C ALA A 587 -5.19 -29.04 1.59
N ILE A 588 -6.25 -28.31 1.94
CA ILE A 588 -7.51 -28.86 2.46
C ILE A 588 -8.07 -29.92 1.51
N VAL A 589 -8.21 -29.57 0.22
CA VAL A 589 -8.84 -30.45 -0.79
C VAL A 589 -8.03 -31.72 -1.03
N LEU A 590 -6.69 -31.64 -0.94
CA LEU A 590 -5.81 -32.79 -1.07
C LEU A 590 -5.94 -33.74 0.14
N ILE A 591 -5.84 -33.21 1.36
CA ILE A 591 -5.93 -34.00 2.60
C ILE A 591 -7.32 -34.60 2.79
N ASP A 592 -8.37 -33.84 2.49
CA ASP A 592 -9.74 -34.33 2.58
C ASP A 592 -9.95 -35.54 1.65
N TYR A 593 -9.42 -35.51 0.42
CA TYR A 593 -9.51 -36.64 -0.49
C TYR A 593 -8.68 -37.86 -0.05
N VAL A 594 -7.49 -37.63 0.53
CA VAL A 594 -6.72 -38.71 1.18
C VAL A 594 -7.55 -39.34 2.30
N ASN A 595 -8.19 -38.54 3.15
CA ASN A 595 -9.03 -39.03 4.24
C ASN A 595 -10.27 -39.80 3.73
N ILE A 596 -10.88 -39.38 2.63
CA ILE A 596 -11.96 -40.14 1.96
C ILE A 596 -11.46 -41.51 1.51
N LEU A 597 -10.28 -41.60 0.89
CA LEU A 597 -9.69 -42.88 0.47
C LEU A 597 -9.30 -43.77 1.66
N ARG A 598 -8.83 -43.17 2.76
CA ARG A 598 -8.56 -43.87 4.02
C ARG A 598 -9.83 -44.46 4.62
N ARG A 599 -10.95 -43.71 4.62
CA ARG A 599 -12.26 -44.21 5.05
C ARG A 599 -12.80 -45.34 4.16
N LYS A 600 -12.39 -45.38 2.89
CA LYS A 600 -12.68 -46.48 1.95
C LYS A 600 -11.77 -47.70 2.11
N GLY A 601 -10.82 -47.68 3.05
CA GLY A 601 -9.98 -48.84 3.41
C GLY A 601 -8.61 -48.88 2.74
N HIS A 602 -8.20 -47.86 1.98
CA HIS A 602 -6.87 -47.81 1.37
C HIS A 602 -5.77 -47.57 2.41
N ASP A 603 -4.59 -48.15 2.18
CA ASP A 603 -3.40 -47.86 2.99
C ASP A 603 -2.95 -46.39 2.81
N VAL A 604 -2.18 -45.85 3.76
CA VAL A 604 -1.72 -44.44 3.73
C VAL A 604 -0.99 -44.12 2.44
N VAL A 605 -0.02 -44.96 2.08
CA VAL A 605 0.82 -44.73 0.91
C VAL A 605 -0.01 -44.86 -0.37
N GLU A 606 -0.89 -45.85 -0.42
CA GLU A 606 -1.77 -46.09 -1.56
C GLU A 606 -2.76 -44.93 -1.74
N ALA A 607 -3.39 -44.47 -0.65
CA ALA A 607 -4.32 -43.33 -0.66
C ALA A 607 -3.64 -42.05 -1.14
N ILE A 608 -2.40 -41.77 -0.70
CA ILE A 608 -1.62 -40.61 -1.14
C ILE A 608 -1.29 -40.71 -2.64
N LEU A 609 -0.81 -41.86 -3.10
CA LEU A 609 -0.41 -42.08 -4.50
C LEU A 609 -1.61 -42.05 -5.46
N MET A 610 -2.82 -42.34 -4.98
CA MET A 610 -4.07 -42.13 -5.75
C MET A 610 -4.58 -40.69 -5.67
N ALA A 611 -4.52 -40.07 -4.48
CA ALA A 611 -5.07 -38.74 -4.26
C ALA A 611 -4.30 -37.65 -5.00
N GLY A 612 -2.97 -37.69 -4.95
CA GLY A 612 -2.11 -36.69 -5.56
C GLY A 612 -2.41 -36.47 -7.05
N PRO A 613 -2.22 -37.48 -7.92
CA PRO A 613 -2.46 -37.35 -9.36
C PRO A 613 -3.89 -36.91 -9.70
N THR A 614 -4.88 -37.44 -8.98
CA THR A 614 -6.30 -37.08 -9.17
C THR A 614 -6.57 -35.61 -8.86
N ARG A 615 -5.87 -35.03 -7.88
CA ARG A 615 -6.02 -33.62 -7.47
C ARG A 615 -5.09 -32.66 -8.20
N LEU A 616 -4.05 -33.15 -8.88
CA LEU A 616 -3.11 -32.33 -9.65
C LEU A 616 -3.83 -31.42 -10.67
N ARG A 617 -4.79 -31.99 -11.42
CA ARG A 617 -5.52 -31.23 -12.45
C ARG A 617 -6.38 -30.10 -11.85
N PRO A 618 -7.26 -30.35 -10.86
CA PRO A 618 -8.00 -29.28 -10.20
C PRO A 618 -7.10 -28.22 -9.55
N ILE A 619 -6.07 -28.62 -8.80
CA ILE A 619 -5.18 -27.70 -8.07
C ILE A 619 -4.39 -26.79 -9.04
N LEU A 620 -3.91 -27.34 -10.16
CA LEU A 620 -3.26 -26.51 -11.19
C LEU A 620 -4.26 -25.59 -11.88
N MET A 621 -5.51 -26.01 -12.07
CA MET A 621 -6.54 -25.20 -12.72
C MET A 621 -6.88 -23.96 -11.88
N THR A 622 -7.10 -24.12 -10.57
CA THR A 622 -7.38 -23.01 -9.65
C THR A 622 -6.17 -22.08 -9.58
N SER A 623 -4.99 -22.62 -9.26
CA SER A 623 -3.74 -21.84 -9.13
C SER A 623 -3.42 -21.04 -10.40
N LEU A 624 -3.49 -21.66 -11.59
CA LEU A 624 -3.23 -20.95 -12.86
C LEU A 624 -4.29 -19.89 -13.17
N THR A 625 -5.53 -20.09 -12.75
CA THR A 625 -6.59 -19.10 -12.97
C THR A 625 -6.35 -17.87 -12.09
N THR A 626 -5.99 -18.06 -10.82
CA THR A 626 -5.61 -16.97 -9.92
C THR A 626 -4.34 -16.27 -10.43
N ILE A 627 -3.28 -17.01 -10.76
CA ILE A 627 -2.02 -16.44 -11.25
C ILE A 627 -2.25 -15.57 -12.51
N LEU A 628 -3.00 -16.08 -13.49
CA LEU A 628 -3.27 -15.33 -14.72
C LEU A 628 -4.26 -14.18 -14.50
N ALA A 629 -5.16 -14.26 -13.51
CA ALA A 629 -6.04 -13.15 -13.16
C ALA A 629 -5.27 -11.98 -12.52
N LEU A 630 -4.23 -12.29 -11.73
CA LEU A 630 -3.40 -11.27 -11.06
C LEU A 630 -2.25 -10.75 -11.92
N MET A 631 -1.90 -11.45 -13.00
CA MET A 631 -0.78 -11.10 -13.86
C MET A 631 -0.84 -9.65 -14.39
N PRO A 632 -1.98 -9.10 -14.85
CA PRO A 632 -2.03 -7.70 -15.29
C PRO A 632 -1.69 -6.70 -14.17
N ILE A 633 -2.21 -6.94 -12.97
CA ILE A 633 -1.94 -6.09 -11.79
C ILE A 633 -0.47 -6.21 -11.38
N ALA A 634 0.06 -7.43 -11.37
CA ALA A 634 1.46 -7.70 -11.04
C ALA A 634 2.44 -7.09 -12.04
N LEU A 635 2.07 -6.94 -13.31
CA LEU A 635 2.89 -6.21 -14.30
C LEU A 635 2.90 -4.70 -14.07
N GLY A 636 2.00 -4.17 -13.24
CA GLY A 636 1.95 -2.73 -12.93
C GLY A 636 1.50 -1.89 -14.13
N THR A 637 0.77 -2.48 -15.08
CA THR A 637 0.31 -1.75 -16.26
C THR A 637 -0.97 -0.99 -15.93
N GLY A 638 -0.90 0.35 -15.96
CA GLY A 638 -2.03 1.25 -15.76
C GLY A 638 -1.86 2.16 -14.54
N GLU A 639 -2.52 3.31 -14.57
CA GLU A 639 -2.46 4.32 -13.50
C GLU A 639 -2.94 3.73 -12.16
N GLY A 640 -2.13 3.87 -11.11
CA GLY A 640 -2.44 3.38 -9.76
C GLY A 640 -2.26 1.86 -9.58
N ALA A 641 -1.78 1.14 -10.60
CA ALA A 641 -1.48 -0.28 -10.49
C ALA A 641 -0.28 -0.53 -9.55
N GLU A 642 0.58 0.46 -9.35
CA GLU A 642 1.76 0.42 -8.49
C GLU A 642 1.40 0.08 -7.04
N ILE A 643 0.28 0.59 -6.52
CA ILE A 643 -0.19 0.30 -5.14
C ILE A 643 -0.50 -1.19 -4.98
N GLN A 644 -1.08 -1.83 -6.00
CA GLN A 644 -1.54 -3.22 -5.92
C GLN A 644 -0.52 -4.22 -6.48
N SER A 645 0.48 -3.74 -7.21
CA SER A 645 1.46 -4.58 -7.87
C SER A 645 2.29 -5.43 -6.91
N PRO A 646 2.84 -4.89 -5.79
CA PRO A 646 3.57 -5.68 -4.81
C PRO A 646 2.70 -6.78 -4.18
N LEU A 647 1.45 -6.47 -3.87
CA LEU A 647 0.46 -7.43 -3.39
C LEU A 647 0.25 -8.58 -4.39
N ALA A 648 -0.01 -8.25 -5.65
CA ALA A 648 -0.23 -9.25 -6.70
C ALA A 648 1.01 -10.12 -6.96
N THR A 649 2.21 -9.53 -6.95
CA THR A 649 3.49 -10.24 -7.10
C THR A 649 3.74 -11.24 -5.99
N VAL A 650 3.50 -10.83 -4.73
CA VAL A 650 3.60 -11.74 -3.59
C VAL A 650 2.66 -12.92 -3.78
N VAL A 651 1.38 -12.67 -4.11
CA VAL A 651 0.39 -13.73 -4.29
C VAL A 651 0.77 -14.67 -5.45
N ILE A 652 1.23 -14.15 -6.58
CA ILE A 652 1.67 -14.97 -7.73
C ILE A 652 2.90 -15.80 -7.37
N GLY A 653 3.95 -15.19 -6.82
CA GLY A 653 5.18 -15.88 -6.43
C GLY A 653 4.92 -16.94 -5.37
N GLY A 654 4.09 -16.59 -4.37
CA GLY A 654 3.59 -17.47 -3.34
C GLY A 654 2.90 -18.70 -3.92
N LEU A 655 1.89 -18.50 -4.78
CA LEU A 655 1.14 -19.59 -5.42
C LEU A 655 2.00 -20.46 -6.34
N LEU A 656 2.91 -19.87 -7.12
CA LEU A 656 3.78 -20.63 -8.02
C LEU A 656 4.66 -21.62 -7.22
N LEU A 657 5.32 -21.13 -6.17
CA LEU A 657 6.19 -21.97 -5.35
C LEU A 657 5.37 -22.89 -4.44
N SER A 658 4.34 -22.37 -3.78
CA SER A 658 3.55 -23.12 -2.83
C SER A 658 2.77 -24.24 -3.51
N THR A 659 2.23 -24.05 -4.71
CA THR A 659 1.47 -25.10 -5.39
C THR A 659 2.35 -26.30 -5.73
N LEU A 660 3.59 -26.06 -6.18
CA LEU A 660 4.56 -27.12 -6.42
C LEU A 660 4.97 -27.82 -5.11
N LEU A 661 5.31 -27.05 -4.08
CA LEU A 661 5.77 -27.60 -2.81
C LEU A 661 4.66 -28.29 -2.03
N THR A 662 3.43 -27.77 -2.06
CA THR A 662 2.25 -28.33 -1.36
C THR A 662 1.93 -29.72 -1.87
N LEU A 663 1.92 -29.92 -3.20
CA LEU A 663 1.66 -31.21 -3.82
C LEU A 663 2.69 -32.29 -3.42
N VAL A 664 3.89 -31.90 -2.98
CA VAL A 664 4.97 -32.84 -2.64
C VAL A 664 5.15 -32.96 -1.13
N LEU A 665 5.23 -31.83 -0.42
CA LEU A 665 5.52 -31.76 1.01
C LEU A 665 4.34 -32.22 1.86
N ILE A 666 3.09 -31.86 1.52
CA ILE A 666 1.93 -32.27 2.33
C ILE A 666 1.81 -33.79 2.41
N PRO A 667 1.86 -34.54 1.29
CA PRO A 667 1.88 -36.00 1.34
C PRO A 667 2.97 -36.58 2.26
N VAL A 668 4.18 -36.04 2.19
CA VAL A 668 5.31 -36.48 3.03
C VAL A 668 5.05 -36.17 4.50
N MET A 669 4.57 -34.97 4.81
CA MET A 669 4.22 -34.57 6.17
C MET A 669 3.06 -35.38 6.74
N TYR A 670 2.04 -35.68 5.93
CA TYR A 670 0.95 -36.56 6.31
C TYR A 670 1.47 -37.94 6.71
N LEU A 671 2.36 -38.54 5.91
CA LEU A 671 2.94 -39.85 6.20
C LEU A 671 3.83 -39.84 7.46
N VAL A 672 4.64 -38.80 7.65
CA VAL A 672 5.48 -38.63 8.84
C VAL A 672 4.62 -38.53 10.10
N MET A 673 3.57 -37.70 10.06
CA MET A 673 2.69 -37.45 11.20
C MET A 673 1.78 -38.64 11.50
N ASP A 674 1.27 -39.35 10.48
CA ASP A 674 0.49 -40.58 10.70
C ASP A 674 1.35 -41.67 11.34
N GLY A 675 2.61 -41.83 10.90
CA GLY A 675 3.57 -42.75 11.51
C GLY A 675 3.94 -42.40 12.95
N LEU A 676 4.04 -41.10 13.28
CA LEU A 676 4.20 -40.61 14.65
C LEU A 676 2.96 -40.89 15.49
N SER A 677 1.76 -40.66 14.96
CA SER A 677 0.48 -40.92 15.66
C SER A 677 0.28 -42.41 15.99
N ALA A 678 0.70 -43.30 15.09
CA ALA A 678 0.64 -44.75 15.30
C ALA A 678 1.64 -45.21 16.37
N ARG A 679 2.83 -44.58 16.44
CA ARG A 679 3.83 -44.84 17.48
C ARG A 679 3.41 -44.31 18.84
N THR A 680 2.84 -43.11 18.92
CA THR A 680 2.35 -42.54 20.18
C THR A 680 1.12 -43.28 20.69
N LYS A 681 0.17 -43.68 19.83
CA LYS A 681 -0.93 -44.58 20.24
C LYS A 681 -0.44 -45.93 20.76
N LYS A 682 0.58 -46.54 20.13
CA LYS A 682 1.23 -47.76 20.65
C LYS A 682 1.94 -47.54 21.98
N TRP A 683 2.58 -46.38 22.18
CA TRP A 683 3.26 -46.04 23.43
C TRP A 683 2.29 -45.76 24.58
N ILE A 684 1.21 -45.02 24.34
CA ILE A 684 0.14 -44.76 25.32
C ILE A 684 -0.58 -46.06 25.70
N LYS A 685 -0.87 -46.96 24.75
CA LYS A 685 -1.44 -48.29 25.05
C LYS A 685 -0.50 -49.17 25.87
N ARG A 686 0.81 -49.03 25.68
CA ARG A 686 1.85 -49.79 26.39
C ARG A 686 2.11 -49.27 27.81
N ASN A 687 1.88 -47.98 28.06
CA ASN A 687 1.91 -47.42 29.42
C ASN A 687 0.59 -47.65 30.19
N LYS A 688 -0.57 -47.67 29.53
CA LYS A 688 -1.85 -48.04 30.17
C LYS A 688 -1.88 -49.49 30.70
N HIS A 689 -1.15 -50.42 30.07
CA HIS A 689 -1.00 -51.79 30.58
C HIS A 689 0.02 -51.95 31.72
N LYS A 690 0.71 -50.89 32.14
CA LYS A 690 1.63 -50.91 33.29
C LYS A 690 1.01 -50.40 34.60
N GLU A 691 -0.22 -49.90 34.57
CA GLU A 691 -0.90 -49.30 35.73
C GLU A 691 -2.11 -50.10 36.25
N GLU A 692 -2.26 -51.37 35.88
CA GLU A 692 -3.13 -52.30 36.64
C GLU A 692 -2.26 -53.03 37.68
N PRO A 693 -2.25 -52.62 38.96
CA PRO A 693 -1.79 -53.51 40.00
C PRO A 693 -2.81 -54.63 40.13
N CYS A 694 -2.34 -55.87 40.05
CA CYS A 694 -3.08 -57.02 40.55
C CYS A 694 -3.43 -56.76 42.02
N GLY A 695 -4.70 -56.44 42.29
CA GLY A 695 -5.28 -56.46 43.64
C GLY A 695 -5.93 -57.80 43.89
N GLU A 696 -5.56 -58.41 45.01
CA GLU A 696 -6.05 -59.67 45.60
C GLU A 696 -7.56 -59.72 45.84
#